data_AF-A0A8J5YX06-F1
#
_entry.id   AF-A0A8J5YX06-F1
#
_cell.length_a   1.000
_cell.length_b   1.000
_cell.length_c   1.000
_cell.angle_alpha   90.00
_cell.angle_beta   90.00
_cell.angle_gamma   90.00
#
_symmetry.space_group_name_H-M   'P 1'
#
loop_
_entity.id
_entity.type
_entity.pdbx_description
1 polymer ?
#
loop_
_entity_poly.entity_id
_entity_poly.type
_entity_poly.pdbx_seq_one_letter_code
_entity_poly.pdbx_strand_id
1 'polypeptide(L)'
;MVISGYARIEYQHCSTSSSDKTRLQTSPAEVTENAARYCPKNKKMRLRSSSIQDSYKRDLNKASPKDSFPLPHIDTLVDNTAGHSLFSFMDGFSGYNQIKMHPEDMDKTTFITLWGTFCYKVMPFGLKNAGATYQRAMVNLFHDMMHRDIEVYVDDMIAKSRREKEHIEVLRRLFLRLRKFQLRLNPAKCTFGARSGKLLGFIVSEKGIEVDSDNFKAIREFPPPQTQKEVRGFLGRLNYIARFISQLTEKCDPIFRLLRKHNQDTLDEECQNTFEKVKQYLLNAPVLSPPNQINQFDIIYISQKAIKGSAVADFLAGRALEDYEPLNFDFPNEELMCIATTEDSPWRLNFDEASNAVENGIGVVLVSPNDDHYPFTCKLDFDCTNNMAEYEACIMGLQAAVERGIKTLEVYGDSALVIYQLRGEWETRDPKLINYRKIVLGLLEEFDDITFNYLLRDENQMADALATLASMIKANKEEEMRPIQMSVYEAPAHCCNIEKEEKDDNPWYQDILRYVRDRKYPKQANENDKQNLRRLACDYVLDGDIMYKKRKDQVLLRCVDAVEAKLILEEVHESVCGTHANGFTMARQIMRFGYYWATMEGDCINYTKKCHKCQIYGDKIHTQPSPLYVMTSPWPFSMWGMDVIDQYHRKLQMDIGLSLW
;
A
#
# COMPACT_ATOMS: atom_id res chain seq x y z
N MET A 1 47.80 -17.71 21.74
CA MET A 1 47.76 -16.84 20.55
C MET A 1 46.38 -16.93 19.91
N VAL A 2 45.48 -16.02 20.29
CA VAL A 2 44.11 -15.96 19.75
C VAL A 2 44.07 -14.79 18.79
N ILE A 3 44.02 -15.08 17.48
CA ILE A 3 43.83 -14.06 16.45
C ILE A 3 42.32 -13.94 16.22
N SER A 4 41.71 -12.91 16.81
CA SER A 4 40.32 -12.53 16.53
C SER A 4 40.25 -11.91 15.12
N GLY A 5 39.62 -12.62 14.19
CA GLY A 5 39.33 -12.12 12.85
C GLY A 5 38.24 -11.04 12.90
N TYR A 6 38.65 -9.78 12.96
CA TYR A 6 37.82 -8.65 12.58
C TYR A 6 37.72 -8.61 11.06
N ALA A 7 36.53 -8.33 10.53
CA ALA A 7 36.36 -7.95 9.14
C ALA A 7 37.26 -6.72 8.87
N ARG A 8 38.28 -6.90 8.04
CA ARG A 8 39.07 -5.80 7.50
C ARG A 8 38.14 -5.00 6.59
N ILE A 9 37.65 -3.86 7.09
CA ILE A 9 37.07 -2.82 6.25
C ILE A 9 38.27 -2.18 5.57
N GLU A 10 38.52 -2.52 4.31
CA GLU A 10 39.52 -1.80 3.52
C GLU A 10 38.96 -0.43 3.16
N TYR A 11 39.57 0.60 3.75
CA TYR A 11 39.24 2.00 3.61
C TYR A 11 39.69 2.51 2.24
N GLN A 12 38.77 3.13 1.52
CA GLN A 12 39.11 3.90 0.33
C GLN A 12 38.44 5.25 0.46
N HIS A 13 39.25 6.30 0.58
CA HIS A 13 38.78 7.68 0.52
C HIS A 13 38.24 7.94 -0.89
N CYS A 14 36.98 8.35 -0.99
CA CYS A 14 36.49 8.98 -2.21
C CYS A 14 37.05 10.42 -2.22
N SER A 15 38.06 10.67 -3.05
CA SER A 15 38.72 11.96 -3.15
C SER A 15 37.84 12.95 -3.92
N THR A 16 37.22 13.89 -3.20
CA THR A 16 36.69 15.12 -3.79
C THR A 16 37.64 16.28 -3.48
N SER A 17 38.25 16.81 -4.53
CA SER A 17 39.07 18.03 -4.48
C SER A 17 38.16 19.25 -4.38
N SER A 18 38.09 19.90 -3.22
CA SER A 18 37.97 21.37 -3.17
C SER A 18 38.43 21.87 -1.80
N SER A 19 39.32 22.85 -1.86
CA SER A 19 39.83 23.65 -0.77
C SER A 19 38.71 24.56 -0.22
N ASP A 20 38.45 24.50 1.08
CA ASP A 20 38.51 25.72 1.91
C ASP A 20 38.44 25.43 3.41
N LYS A 21 39.33 26.10 4.14
CA LYS A 21 39.50 26.03 5.59
C LYS A 21 38.49 26.94 6.27
N THR A 22 37.88 26.47 7.37
CA THR A 22 37.90 27.05 8.73
C THR A 22 36.60 26.79 9.51
N ARG A 23 36.67 25.99 10.58
CA ARG A 23 35.83 26.22 11.77
C ARG A 23 36.39 25.53 13.03
N LEU A 24 36.72 26.39 13.99
CA LEU A 24 36.79 26.24 15.46
C LEU A 24 37.00 24.84 16.07
N GLN A 25 38.17 24.67 16.68
CA GLN A 25 38.48 23.65 17.68
C GLN A 25 37.68 23.89 18.96
N THR A 26 36.92 22.89 19.40
CA THR A 26 36.55 22.68 20.81
C THR A 26 37.00 21.28 21.22
N SER A 27 37.58 21.16 22.41
CA SER A 27 38.34 19.99 22.86
C SER A 27 37.44 18.77 23.19
N PRO A 28 37.91 17.52 23.00
CA PRO A 28 37.08 16.32 23.13
C PRO A 28 37.09 15.71 24.54
N ALA A 29 37.11 16.54 25.60
CA ALA A 29 37.25 16.04 26.98
C ALA A 29 35.94 15.99 27.80
N GLU A 30 34.91 16.77 27.46
CA GLU A 30 33.72 16.90 28.32
C GLU A 30 32.49 16.09 27.89
N VAL A 31 32.53 15.40 26.75
CA VAL A 31 31.40 14.56 26.27
C VAL A 31 31.48 13.11 26.79
N THR A 32 32.65 12.71 27.30
CA THR A 32 32.92 11.32 27.72
C THR A 32 32.32 10.92 29.08
N GLU A 33 31.88 11.86 29.92
CA GLU A 33 31.47 11.54 31.29
C GLU A 33 29.95 11.33 31.46
N ASN A 34 29.13 11.87 30.56
CA ASN A 34 27.66 11.73 30.64
C ASN A 34 27.08 10.50 29.90
N ALA A 35 27.86 9.84 29.03
CA ALA A 35 27.43 8.61 28.35
C ALA A 35 27.63 7.33 29.18
N ALA A 36 28.40 7.39 30.28
CA ALA A 36 28.79 6.22 31.08
C ALA A 36 27.71 5.74 32.08
N ARG A 37 26.61 6.48 32.28
CA ARG A 37 25.58 6.11 33.27
C ARG A 37 24.48 5.15 32.77
N TYR A 38 24.47 4.80 31.49
CA TYR A 38 23.41 3.95 30.89
C TYR A 38 23.93 2.66 30.23
N CYS A 39 24.98 2.03 30.77
CA CYS A 39 25.48 0.77 30.22
C CYS A 39 25.52 -0.34 31.29
N PRO A 40 24.60 -1.33 31.28
CA PRO A 40 24.73 -2.53 32.08
C PRO A 40 25.92 -3.35 31.58
N LYS A 41 26.86 -3.63 32.47
CA LYS A 41 28.07 -4.42 32.20
C LYS A 41 27.70 -5.83 31.69
N ASN A 42 28.39 -6.30 30.65
CA ASN A 42 28.37 -7.67 30.08
C ASN A 42 27.35 -8.03 28.97
N LYS A 43 27.10 -7.15 27.98
CA LYS A 43 26.63 -7.59 26.65
C LYS A 43 27.49 -6.98 25.54
N LYS A 44 28.05 -7.82 24.66
CA LYS A 44 28.64 -7.36 23.39
C LYS A 44 27.55 -6.61 22.61
N MET A 45 27.75 -5.33 22.31
CA MET A 45 26.88 -4.59 21.39
C MET A 45 27.00 -5.24 20.01
N ARG A 46 25.99 -6.00 19.62
CA ARG A 46 25.69 -6.23 18.21
C ARG A 46 25.03 -4.94 17.75
N LEU A 47 25.57 -4.27 16.73
CA LEU A 47 24.90 -3.12 16.09
C LEU A 47 23.56 -3.60 15.49
N ARG A 48 22.52 -3.71 16.33
CA ARG A 48 21.16 -3.33 15.93
C ARG A 48 21.13 -1.83 16.17
N SER A 49 21.73 -1.08 15.25
CA SER A 49 21.88 0.37 15.34
C SER A 49 20.51 1.01 15.33
N SER A 50 20.12 1.46 16.51
CA SER A 50 18.99 2.32 16.78
C SER A 50 18.89 3.48 15.78
N SER A 51 17.68 3.63 15.24
CA SER A 51 17.10 4.82 14.58
C SER A 51 17.66 5.31 13.25
N ILE A 52 18.98 5.36 13.00
CA ILE A 52 19.51 5.97 11.75
C ILE A 52 19.58 4.96 10.60
N GLN A 53 19.88 3.68 10.86
CA GLN A 53 19.94 2.68 9.78
C GLN A 53 18.58 2.15 9.33
N ASP A 54 17.56 2.23 10.18
CA ASP A 54 16.22 1.71 9.87
C ASP A 54 15.37 2.68 9.06
N SER A 55 15.62 3.99 9.11
CA SER A 55 14.88 4.97 8.30
C SER A 55 15.26 4.86 6.81
N TYR A 56 16.54 4.98 6.47
CA TYR A 56 16.95 4.98 5.06
C TYR A 56 16.65 3.66 4.35
N LYS A 57 16.76 2.51 5.03
CA LYS A 57 16.41 1.20 4.46
C LYS A 57 14.91 1.07 4.17
N ARG A 58 14.05 1.70 4.98
CA ARG A 58 12.60 1.71 4.73
C ARG A 58 12.28 2.49 3.46
N ASP A 59 12.87 3.67 3.31
CA ASP A 59 12.69 4.51 2.12
C ASP A 59 13.26 3.83 0.87
N LEU A 60 14.46 3.26 0.98
CA LEU A 60 15.09 2.48 -0.09
C LEU A 60 14.25 1.26 -0.49
N ASN A 61 13.70 0.53 0.49
CA ASN A 61 12.83 -0.62 0.23
C ASN A 61 11.51 -0.20 -0.45
N LYS A 62 10.99 1.00 -0.13
CA LYS A 62 9.79 1.55 -0.78
C LYS A 62 10.08 1.92 -2.25
N ALA A 63 11.23 2.53 -2.52
CA ALA A 63 11.63 2.96 -3.86
C ALA A 63 12.11 1.81 -4.77
N SER A 64 12.64 0.73 -4.19
CA SER A 64 13.12 -0.42 -4.97
C SER A 64 11.94 -1.18 -5.61
N PRO A 65 12.05 -1.82 -6.78
CA PRO A 65 11.06 -2.77 -7.26
C PRO A 65 11.10 -4.07 -6.43
N LYS A 66 9.95 -4.75 -6.23
CA LYS A 66 9.91 -6.01 -5.47
C LYS A 66 10.35 -7.17 -6.38
N ASP A 67 11.32 -7.95 -5.93
CA ASP A 67 11.67 -9.22 -6.56
C ASP A 67 10.68 -10.30 -6.09
N SER A 68 9.90 -10.86 -7.02
CA SER A 68 8.88 -11.87 -6.75
C SER A 68 9.41 -13.30 -6.84
N PHE A 69 10.73 -13.51 -6.74
CA PHE A 69 11.29 -14.87 -6.67
C PHE A 69 10.65 -15.68 -5.53
N PRO A 70 10.08 -16.86 -5.81
CA PRO A 70 9.36 -17.62 -4.81
C PRO A 70 10.32 -18.17 -3.75
N LEU A 71 9.98 -17.98 -2.49
CA LEU A 71 10.60 -18.73 -1.40
C LEU A 71 9.90 -20.09 -1.29
N PRO A 72 10.64 -21.19 -1.07
CA PRO A 72 10.01 -22.50 -0.90
C PRO A 72 9.03 -22.47 0.27
N HIS A 73 7.88 -23.13 0.09
CA HIS A 73 6.91 -23.25 1.17
C HIS A 73 7.51 -24.13 2.29
N ILE A 74 7.44 -23.65 3.53
CA ILE A 74 8.09 -24.31 4.69
C ILE A 74 7.58 -25.74 4.82
N ASP A 75 6.27 -25.93 4.67
CA ASP A 75 5.64 -27.25 4.77
C ASP A 75 6.25 -28.26 3.80
N THR A 76 6.44 -27.87 2.54
CA THR A 76 7.06 -28.73 1.52
C THR A 76 8.49 -29.11 1.88
N LEU A 77 9.28 -28.15 2.39
CA LEU A 77 10.65 -28.44 2.82
C LEU A 77 10.70 -29.42 3.98
N VAL A 78 9.81 -29.24 4.96
CA VAL A 78 9.72 -30.10 6.14
C VAL A 78 9.25 -31.50 5.74
N ASP A 79 8.24 -31.61 4.89
CA ASP A 79 7.68 -32.88 4.42
C ASP A 79 8.72 -33.65 3.58
N ASN A 80 9.44 -32.97 2.69
CA ASN A 80 10.52 -33.58 1.91
C ASN A 80 11.70 -34.03 2.79
N THR A 81 11.92 -33.38 3.93
CA THR A 81 13.02 -33.70 4.85
C THR A 81 12.70 -34.87 5.76
N ALA A 82 11.44 -35.00 6.19
CA ALA A 82 11.00 -36.07 7.08
C ALA A 82 11.23 -37.48 6.50
N GLY A 83 11.39 -38.47 7.39
CA GLY A 83 11.56 -39.88 6.99
C GLY A 83 12.98 -40.29 6.56
N HIS A 84 13.95 -39.38 6.65
CA HIS A 84 15.37 -39.70 6.47
C HIS A 84 16.02 -40.07 7.81
N SER A 85 17.08 -40.89 7.78
CA SER A 85 17.73 -41.40 8.99
C SER A 85 18.83 -40.47 9.51
N LEU A 86 19.52 -39.76 8.60
CA LEU A 86 20.61 -38.85 8.94
C LEU A 86 20.41 -37.47 8.33
N PHE A 87 20.73 -36.47 9.15
CA PHE A 87 20.63 -35.05 8.84
C PHE A 87 21.93 -34.34 9.18
N SER A 88 22.28 -33.37 8.36
CA SER A 88 23.28 -32.37 8.70
C SER A 88 22.69 -30.99 8.49
N PHE A 89 22.61 -30.22 9.57
CA PHE A 89 22.08 -28.86 9.62
C PHE A 89 23.25 -27.88 9.53
N MET A 90 23.21 -26.96 8.59
CA MET A 90 24.29 -26.03 8.28
C MET A 90 23.73 -24.62 8.15
N ASP A 91 24.43 -23.65 8.74
CA ASP A 91 24.06 -22.22 8.75
C ASP A 91 25.16 -21.41 8.07
N GLY A 92 24.78 -20.54 7.13
CA GLY A 92 25.70 -19.65 6.42
C GLY A 92 26.36 -18.62 7.34
N PHE A 93 27.70 -18.50 7.29
CA PHE A 93 28.42 -17.50 8.09
C PHE A 93 28.14 -16.08 7.60
N SER A 94 27.43 -15.30 8.42
CA SER A 94 27.01 -13.94 8.03
C SER A 94 26.24 -13.91 6.70
N GLY A 95 25.46 -14.97 6.41
CA GLY A 95 24.48 -15.11 5.32
C GLY A 95 24.61 -14.10 4.18
N TYR A 96 23.76 -13.08 4.22
CA TYR A 96 23.66 -12.05 3.18
C TYR A 96 24.98 -11.35 2.83
N ASN A 97 25.89 -11.12 3.79
CA ASN A 97 27.15 -10.43 3.53
C ASN A 97 28.11 -11.23 2.64
N GLN A 98 27.81 -12.50 2.34
CA GLN A 98 28.59 -13.32 1.43
C GLN A 98 28.26 -13.03 -0.05
N ILE A 99 27.14 -12.37 -0.33
CA ILE A 99 26.73 -11.96 -1.67
C ILE A 99 27.20 -10.51 -1.89
N LYS A 100 27.92 -10.28 -2.99
CA LYS A 100 28.38 -8.95 -3.38
C LYS A 100 27.21 -8.12 -3.92
N MET A 101 27.21 -6.82 -3.61
CA MET A 101 26.28 -5.89 -4.23
C MET A 101 26.65 -5.68 -5.70
N HIS A 102 25.65 -5.50 -6.56
CA HIS A 102 25.89 -5.04 -7.91
C HIS A 102 26.48 -3.61 -7.88
N PRO A 103 27.51 -3.28 -8.68
CA PRO A 103 28.18 -1.98 -8.59
C PRO A 103 27.23 -0.77 -8.68
N GLU A 104 26.22 -0.84 -9.54
CA GLU A 104 25.21 0.23 -9.72
C GLU A 104 24.24 0.37 -8.54
N ASP A 105 24.10 -0.67 -7.71
CA ASP A 105 23.23 -0.67 -6.55
C ASP A 105 23.97 -0.34 -5.25
N MET A 106 25.31 -0.34 -5.27
CA MET A 106 26.12 -0.01 -4.09
C MET A 106 25.80 1.39 -3.57
N ASP A 107 25.79 2.39 -4.45
CA ASP A 107 25.56 3.80 -4.06
C ASP A 107 24.15 4.03 -3.50
N LYS A 108 23.18 3.18 -3.86
CA LYS A 108 21.82 3.22 -3.31
C LYS A 108 21.77 2.78 -1.85
N THR A 109 22.78 2.04 -1.38
CA THR A 109 22.88 1.59 0.02
C THR A 109 23.66 2.55 0.93
N THR A 110 23.85 3.78 0.46
CA THR A 110 24.64 4.81 1.14
C THR A 110 24.03 5.24 2.48
N PHE A 111 24.88 5.42 3.48
CA PHE A 111 24.55 5.95 4.79
C PHE A 111 25.60 6.95 5.27
N ILE A 112 25.18 7.91 6.08
CA ILE A 112 26.05 8.98 6.59
C ILE A 112 26.44 8.66 8.03
N THR A 113 27.72 8.85 8.34
CA THR A 113 28.28 8.78 9.70
C THR A 113 28.99 10.09 10.03
N LEU A 114 29.35 10.28 11.29
CA LEU A 114 30.16 11.44 11.73
C LEU A 114 31.52 11.54 11.01
N TRP A 115 32.00 10.45 10.40
CA TRP A 115 33.27 10.39 9.66
C TRP A 115 33.10 10.45 8.15
N GLY A 116 31.87 10.64 7.65
CA GLY A 116 31.57 10.75 6.23
C GLY A 116 30.52 9.76 5.74
N THR A 117 30.38 9.73 4.42
CA THR A 117 29.38 8.97 3.68
C THR A 117 29.96 7.63 3.21
N PHE A 118 29.25 6.54 3.49
CA PHE A 118 29.70 5.17 3.20
C PHE A 118 28.61 4.35 2.52
N CYS A 119 28.99 3.40 1.66
CA CYS A 119 28.06 2.47 1.00
C CYS A 119 28.46 1.00 1.26
N TYR A 120 27.51 0.07 1.09
CA TYR A 120 27.76 -1.36 1.28
C TYR A 120 28.30 -2.01 0.01
N LYS A 121 29.45 -2.70 0.12
CA LYS A 121 30.02 -3.55 -0.96
C LYS A 121 29.40 -4.94 -1.06
N VAL A 122 28.77 -5.39 0.03
CA VAL A 122 28.12 -6.70 0.18
C VAL A 122 26.71 -6.51 0.70
N MET A 123 25.82 -7.44 0.39
CA MET A 123 24.39 -7.28 0.62
C MET A 123 24.07 -7.11 2.12
N PRO A 124 23.58 -5.94 2.56
CA PRO A 124 23.29 -5.70 3.97
C PRO A 124 21.96 -6.33 4.41
N PHE A 125 21.88 -6.66 5.69
CA PHE A 125 20.61 -7.06 6.32
C PHE A 125 19.57 -5.92 6.23
N GLY A 126 18.31 -6.28 5.97
CA GLY A 126 17.17 -5.35 5.98
C GLY A 126 16.73 -4.87 4.60
N LEU A 127 17.40 -5.25 3.52
CA LEU A 127 16.90 -5.04 2.16
C LEU A 127 15.73 -6.00 1.87
N LYS A 128 14.68 -5.51 1.21
CA LYS A 128 13.48 -6.31 0.95
C LYS A 128 13.71 -7.51 0.02
N ASN A 129 14.63 -7.38 -0.94
CA ASN A 129 14.92 -8.41 -1.95
C ASN A 129 16.08 -9.33 -1.54
N ALA A 130 16.66 -9.15 -0.34
CA ALA A 130 17.84 -9.93 0.08
C ALA A 130 17.55 -11.43 0.16
N GLY A 131 16.38 -11.80 0.73
CA GLY A 131 15.95 -13.20 0.84
C GLY A 131 15.75 -13.86 -0.52
N ALA A 132 15.06 -13.18 -1.45
CA ALA A 132 14.85 -13.64 -2.83
C ALA A 132 16.18 -13.85 -3.57
N THR A 133 17.09 -12.89 -3.47
CA THR A 133 18.42 -12.96 -4.10
C THR A 133 19.24 -14.12 -3.53
N TYR A 134 19.23 -14.30 -2.20
CA TYR A 134 19.95 -15.39 -1.56
C TYR A 134 19.37 -16.76 -1.95
N GLN A 135 18.05 -16.90 -1.92
CA GLN A 135 17.39 -18.14 -2.33
C GLN A 135 17.71 -18.48 -3.80
N ARG A 136 17.64 -17.50 -4.70
CA ARG A 136 18.00 -17.68 -6.12
C ARG A 136 19.44 -18.14 -6.29
N ALA A 137 20.37 -17.58 -5.51
CA ALA A 137 21.76 -18.04 -5.50
C ALA A 137 21.85 -19.50 -5.04
N MET A 138 21.18 -19.87 -3.94
CA MET A 138 21.19 -21.25 -3.45
C MET A 138 20.60 -22.24 -4.45
N VAL A 139 19.50 -21.89 -5.11
CA VAL A 139 18.90 -22.70 -6.19
C VAL A 139 19.91 -22.90 -7.32
N ASN A 140 20.55 -21.84 -7.81
CA ASN A 140 21.57 -21.96 -8.87
C ASN A 140 22.75 -22.85 -8.43
N LEU A 141 23.19 -22.73 -7.18
CA LEU A 141 24.30 -23.51 -6.65
C LEU A 141 23.94 -24.99 -6.50
N PHE A 142 22.75 -25.33 -6.02
CA PHE A 142 22.37 -26.69 -5.62
C PHE A 142 21.25 -27.32 -6.46
N HIS A 143 20.89 -26.75 -7.62
CA HIS A 143 19.80 -27.22 -8.48
C HIS A 143 19.80 -28.73 -8.74
N ASP A 144 20.98 -29.35 -8.90
CA ASP A 144 21.14 -30.80 -9.15
C ASP A 144 20.97 -31.69 -7.90
N MET A 145 21.03 -31.10 -6.72
CA MET A 145 20.95 -31.78 -5.42
C MET A 145 19.68 -31.44 -4.64
N MET A 146 18.99 -30.38 -5.04
CA MET A 146 17.85 -29.81 -4.34
C MET A 146 16.69 -30.81 -4.30
N HIS A 147 15.95 -30.82 -3.20
CA HIS A 147 14.82 -31.70 -2.89
C HIS A 147 15.15 -33.19 -2.74
N ARG A 148 16.20 -33.69 -3.39
CA ARG A 148 16.68 -35.06 -3.25
C ARG A 148 17.62 -35.22 -2.05
N ASP A 149 18.77 -34.55 -2.10
CA ASP A 149 19.86 -34.73 -1.14
C ASP A 149 19.96 -33.52 -0.18
N ILE A 150 19.57 -32.33 -0.66
CA ILE A 150 19.72 -31.05 0.05
C ILE A 150 18.41 -30.27 0.01
N GLU A 151 18.05 -29.66 1.14
CA GLU A 151 17.04 -28.60 1.21
C GLU A 151 17.69 -27.30 1.66
N VAL A 152 17.29 -26.18 1.05
CA VAL A 152 17.83 -24.85 1.41
C VAL A 152 16.70 -23.84 1.53
N TYR A 153 16.67 -23.16 2.67
CA TYR A 153 15.80 -22.02 2.94
C TYR A 153 16.65 -20.83 3.37
N VAL A 154 16.90 -19.92 2.43
CA VAL A 154 17.78 -18.77 2.64
C VAL A 154 19.12 -19.24 3.25
N ASP A 155 19.45 -18.84 4.47
CA ASP A 155 20.72 -19.15 5.14
C ASP A 155 20.77 -20.56 5.76
N ASP A 156 19.62 -21.24 5.89
CA ASP A 156 19.48 -22.56 6.51
C ASP A 156 19.59 -23.66 5.45
N MET A 157 20.63 -24.47 5.55
CA MET A 157 20.91 -25.57 4.63
C MET A 157 20.83 -26.91 5.36
N ILE A 158 20.20 -27.91 4.75
CA ILE A 158 20.11 -29.27 5.28
C ILE A 158 20.59 -30.25 4.22
N ALA A 159 21.51 -31.12 4.60
CA ALA A 159 21.73 -32.36 3.88
C ALA A 159 20.96 -33.49 4.56
N LYS A 160 20.26 -34.31 3.78
CA LYS A 160 19.44 -35.43 4.26
C LYS A 160 19.80 -36.70 3.49
N SER A 161 19.82 -37.84 4.18
CA SER A 161 20.13 -39.14 3.55
C SER A 161 19.46 -40.29 4.28
N ARG A 162 19.13 -41.36 3.54
CA ARG A 162 18.50 -42.57 4.11
C ARG A 162 19.52 -43.53 4.72
N ARG A 163 20.78 -43.47 4.29
CA ARG A 163 21.86 -44.35 4.78
C ARG A 163 23.09 -43.53 5.14
N GLU A 164 23.82 -43.98 6.17
CA GLU A 164 25.04 -43.31 6.66
C GLU A 164 26.12 -43.16 5.60
N LYS A 165 26.34 -44.19 4.75
CA LYS A 165 27.36 -44.15 3.69
C LYS A 165 27.06 -43.10 2.63
N GLU A 166 25.79 -43.01 2.21
CA GLU A 166 25.32 -42.01 1.23
C GLU A 166 25.49 -40.59 1.79
N HIS A 167 25.26 -40.42 3.09
CA HIS A 167 25.37 -39.11 3.75
C HIS A 167 26.75 -38.48 3.62
N ILE A 168 27.80 -39.30 3.72
CA ILE A 168 29.19 -38.83 3.56
C ILE A 168 29.44 -38.35 2.13
N GLU A 169 28.91 -39.04 1.12
CA GLU A 169 29.03 -38.62 -0.29
C GLU A 169 28.26 -37.33 -0.59
N VAL A 170 27.05 -37.19 -0.03
CA VAL A 170 26.25 -35.96 -0.14
C VAL A 170 27.00 -34.78 0.47
N LEU A 171 27.51 -34.92 1.70
CA LEU A 171 28.29 -33.87 2.35
C LEU A 171 29.56 -33.53 1.56
N ARG A 172 30.24 -34.53 0.99
CA ARG A 172 31.42 -34.29 0.16
C ARG A 172 31.09 -33.44 -1.07
N ARG A 173 30.01 -33.77 -1.79
CA ARG A 173 29.51 -32.99 -2.94
C ARG A 173 29.13 -31.57 -2.52
N LEU A 174 28.40 -31.42 -1.41
CA LEU A 174 28.00 -30.14 -0.85
C LEU A 174 29.21 -29.26 -0.53
N PHE A 175 30.21 -29.77 0.21
CA PHE A 175 31.41 -29.01 0.56
C PHE A 175 32.30 -28.68 -0.63
N LEU A 176 32.31 -29.50 -1.68
CA LEU A 176 32.98 -29.16 -2.94
C LEU A 176 32.30 -27.97 -3.62
N ARG A 177 30.96 -27.96 -3.63
CA ARG A 177 30.17 -26.85 -4.19
C ARG A 177 30.37 -25.56 -3.41
N LEU A 178 30.30 -25.62 -2.08
CA LEU A 178 30.55 -24.45 -1.22
C LEU A 178 31.96 -23.87 -1.43
N ARG A 179 32.98 -24.72 -1.53
CA ARG A 179 34.35 -24.28 -1.82
C ARG A 179 34.48 -23.64 -3.20
N LYS A 180 33.84 -24.21 -4.22
CA LYS A 180 33.84 -23.66 -5.59
C LYS A 180 33.29 -22.24 -5.63
N PHE A 181 32.21 -21.98 -4.91
CA PHE A 181 31.55 -20.67 -4.86
C PHE A 181 31.98 -19.79 -3.67
N GLN A 182 33.01 -20.21 -2.92
CA GLN A 182 33.57 -19.50 -1.77
C GLN A 182 32.56 -19.16 -0.65
N LEU A 183 31.49 -19.94 -0.52
CA LEU A 183 30.53 -19.81 0.56
C LEU A 183 31.08 -20.45 1.84
N ARG A 184 30.89 -19.75 2.95
CA ARG A 184 31.36 -20.13 4.28
C ARG A 184 30.17 -20.46 5.17
N LEU A 185 30.34 -21.52 5.95
CA LEU A 185 29.41 -21.94 7.00
C LEU A 185 29.91 -21.51 8.37
N ASN A 186 29.00 -21.39 9.33
CA ASN A 186 29.33 -21.11 10.72
C ASN A 186 29.52 -22.42 11.50
N PRO A 187 30.76 -22.82 11.86
CA PRO A 187 31.01 -24.11 12.49
C PRO A 187 30.29 -24.28 13.83
N ALA A 188 30.10 -23.20 14.59
CA ALA A 188 29.45 -23.25 15.91
C ALA A 188 27.93 -23.50 15.83
N LYS A 189 27.33 -23.33 14.65
CA LYS A 189 25.91 -23.55 14.40
C LYS A 189 25.64 -24.75 13.49
N CYS A 190 26.67 -25.38 12.96
CA CYS A 190 26.52 -26.56 12.12
C CYS A 190 26.48 -27.82 13.00
N THR A 191 25.55 -28.72 12.69
CA THR A 191 25.42 -30.03 13.33
C THR A 191 25.44 -31.08 12.24
N PHE A 192 26.32 -32.08 12.35
CA PHE A 192 26.50 -33.11 11.31
C PHE A 192 26.09 -34.49 11.81
N GLY A 193 25.44 -35.27 10.94
CA GLY A 193 25.07 -36.67 11.22
C GLY A 193 24.09 -36.86 12.37
N ALA A 194 23.20 -35.89 12.60
CA ALA A 194 22.15 -35.98 13.60
C ALA A 194 21.01 -36.90 13.10
N ARG A 195 20.38 -37.63 14.03
CA ARG A 195 19.19 -38.47 13.72
C ARG A 195 17.87 -37.70 13.77
N SER A 196 17.89 -36.54 14.41
CA SER A 196 16.79 -35.57 14.42
C SER A 196 17.36 -34.17 14.58
N GLY A 197 16.59 -33.16 14.20
CA GLY A 197 16.98 -31.78 14.47
C GLY A 197 15.94 -30.75 14.06
N LYS A 198 16.23 -29.51 14.43
CA LYS A 198 15.33 -28.37 14.23
C LYS A 198 15.52 -27.78 12.84
N LEU A 199 14.43 -27.70 12.08
CA LEU A 199 14.34 -27.05 10.79
C LEU A 199 13.17 -26.06 10.78
N LEU A 200 13.43 -24.78 10.52
CA LEU A 200 12.40 -23.74 10.33
C LEU A 200 11.28 -23.80 11.38
N GLY A 201 11.63 -24.07 12.65
CA GLY A 201 10.69 -24.16 13.78
C GLY A 201 9.95 -25.50 13.96
N PHE A 202 10.35 -26.55 13.24
CA PHE A 202 9.84 -27.92 13.39
C PHE A 202 10.98 -28.88 13.72
N ILE A 203 10.68 -29.98 14.40
CA ILE A 203 11.65 -31.07 14.62
C ILE A 203 11.40 -32.13 13.55
N VAL A 204 12.42 -32.42 12.75
CA VAL A 204 12.38 -33.48 11.73
C VAL A 204 13.18 -34.67 12.20
N SER A 205 12.65 -35.87 11.95
CA SER A 205 13.28 -37.14 12.30
C SER A 205 12.87 -38.24 11.31
N GLU A 206 13.46 -39.43 11.48
CA GLU A 206 13.05 -40.63 10.76
C GLU A 206 11.58 -41.01 11.02
N LYS A 207 11.06 -40.72 12.22
CA LYS A 207 9.67 -41.01 12.61
C LYS A 207 8.65 -40.07 11.96
N GLY A 208 9.11 -38.91 11.49
CA GLY A 208 8.24 -37.86 10.97
C GLY A 208 8.58 -36.48 11.53
N ILE A 209 7.56 -35.63 11.58
CA ILE A 209 7.61 -34.22 11.89
C ILE A 209 6.93 -33.99 13.24
N GLU A 210 7.62 -33.29 14.13
CA GLU A 210 7.15 -32.92 15.46
C GLU A 210 7.19 -31.40 15.64
N VAL A 211 6.38 -30.90 16.59
CA VAL A 211 6.38 -29.48 16.95
C VAL A 211 7.64 -29.17 17.77
N ASP A 212 8.32 -28.07 17.45
CA ASP A 212 9.44 -27.60 18.25
C ASP A 212 9.01 -27.19 19.67
N SER A 213 9.80 -27.59 20.66
CA SER A 213 9.51 -27.38 22.07
C SER A 213 9.42 -25.89 22.43
N ASP A 214 10.14 -25.00 21.73
CA ASP A 214 10.10 -23.56 21.98
C ASP A 214 8.77 -22.96 21.50
N ASN A 215 8.31 -23.36 20.32
CA ASN A 215 7.01 -22.95 19.79
C ASN A 215 5.87 -23.45 20.69
N PHE A 216 5.99 -24.68 21.19
CA PHE A 216 5.06 -25.23 22.17
C PHE A 216 5.06 -24.45 23.49
N LYS A 217 6.23 -24.19 24.09
CA LYS A 217 6.35 -23.37 25.32
C LYS A 217 5.72 -22.00 25.14
N ALA A 218 5.96 -21.35 24.00
CA ALA A 218 5.43 -20.03 23.70
C ALA A 218 3.90 -19.98 23.61
N ILE A 219 3.24 -21.09 23.27
CA ILE A 219 1.77 -21.20 23.25
C ILE A 219 1.24 -21.57 24.63
N ARG A 220 1.91 -22.48 25.34
CA ARG A 220 1.55 -22.92 26.69
C ARG A 220 1.57 -21.77 27.69
N GLU A 221 2.65 -21.00 27.67
CA GLU A 221 2.90 -19.86 28.58
C GLU A 221 2.17 -18.59 28.14
N PHE A 222 1.41 -18.64 27.04
CA PHE A 222 0.63 -17.50 26.57
C PHE A 222 -0.51 -17.21 27.57
N PRO A 223 -0.61 -15.97 28.12
CA PRO A 223 -1.70 -15.62 29.01
C PRO A 223 -3.03 -15.58 28.25
N PRO A 224 -4.19 -15.75 28.92
CA PRO A 224 -5.49 -15.54 28.30
C PRO A 224 -5.56 -14.16 27.61
N PRO A 225 -5.87 -14.10 26.31
CA PRO A 225 -5.82 -12.85 25.56
C PRO A 225 -6.96 -11.92 25.97
N GLN A 226 -6.65 -10.74 26.51
CA GLN A 226 -7.65 -9.76 26.93
C GLN A 226 -7.97 -8.73 25.86
N THR A 227 -7.10 -8.61 24.84
CA THR A 227 -7.24 -7.62 23.76
C THR A 227 -7.29 -8.29 22.39
N GLN A 228 -7.96 -7.65 21.42
CA GLN A 228 -7.96 -8.13 20.03
C GLN A 228 -6.55 -8.32 19.45
N LYS A 229 -5.59 -7.49 19.86
CA LYS A 229 -4.18 -7.61 19.45
C LYS A 229 -3.54 -8.90 19.97
N GLU A 230 -3.83 -9.26 21.22
CA GLU A 230 -3.37 -10.51 21.83
C GLU A 230 -4.05 -11.73 21.21
N VAL A 231 -5.35 -11.64 20.90
CA VAL A 231 -6.09 -12.68 20.17
C VAL A 231 -5.44 -12.94 18.80
N ARG A 232 -5.16 -11.87 18.03
CA ARG A 232 -4.44 -11.99 16.74
C ARG A 232 -3.05 -12.58 16.92
N GLY A 233 -2.33 -12.18 17.96
CA GLY A 233 -1.01 -12.72 18.28
C GLY A 233 -1.04 -14.22 18.60
N PHE A 234 -2.03 -14.67 19.38
CA PHE A 234 -2.25 -16.07 19.72
C PHE A 234 -2.63 -16.89 18.49
N LEU A 235 -3.61 -16.44 17.71
CA LEU A 235 -4.03 -17.10 16.46
C LEU A 235 -2.91 -17.17 15.43
N GLY A 236 -2.03 -16.17 15.37
CA GLY A 236 -0.83 -16.20 14.54
C GLY A 236 0.12 -17.35 14.92
N ARG A 237 0.37 -17.53 16.24
CA ARG A 237 1.19 -18.65 16.74
C ARG A 237 0.54 -20.01 16.50
N LEU A 238 -0.79 -20.10 16.67
CA LEU A 238 -1.53 -21.32 16.36
C LEU A 238 -1.52 -21.66 14.87
N ASN A 239 -1.70 -20.66 14.01
CA ASN A 239 -1.70 -20.86 12.56
C ASN A 239 -0.36 -21.39 12.05
N TYR A 240 0.75 -20.97 12.67
CA TYR A 240 2.08 -21.47 12.33
C TYR A 240 2.23 -22.98 12.56
N ILE A 241 1.51 -23.55 13.54
CA ILE A 241 1.48 -25.00 13.81
C ILE A 241 0.17 -25.66 13.37
N ALA A 242 -0.62 -25.00 12.52
CA ALA A 242 -1.98 -25.45 12.15
C ALA A 242 -2.02 -26.88 11.59
N ARG A 243 -0.96 -27.31 10.90
CA ARG A 243 -0.79 -28.68 10.38
C ARG A 243 -0.96 -29.78 11.44
N PHE A 244 -0.66 -29.50 12.72
CA PHE A 244 -0.80 -30.46 13.82
C PHE A 244 -2.19 -30.45 14.46
N ILE A 245 -3.03 -29.47 14.14
CA ILE A 245 -4.32 -29.25 14.79
C ILE A 245 -5.44 -29.64 13.82
N SER A 246 -6.03 -30.82 14.06
CA SER A 246 -7.22 -31.23 13.31
C SER A 246 -8.38 -30.25 13.56
N GLN A 247 -9.05 -29.85 12.47
CA GLN A 247 -10.22 -28.96 12.50
C GLN A 247 -9.99 -27.65 13.27
N LEU A 248 -8.82 -27.02 13.09
CA LEU A 248 -8.46 -25.78 13.77
C LEU A 248 -9.56 -24.71 13.69
N THR A 249 -10.18 -24.53 12.51
CA THR A 249 -11.22 -23.50 12.30
C THR A 249 -12.43 -23.72 13.22
N GLU A 250 -12.89 -24.96 13.36
CA GLU A 250 -14.04 -25.30 14.20
C GLU A 250 -13.68 -25.22 15.68
N LYS A 251 -12.53 -25.78 16.06
CA LYS A 251 -12.04 -25.72 17.45
C LYS A 251 -11.79 -24.31 17.94
N CYS A 252 -11.41 -23.38 17.05
CA CYS A 252 -11.15 -21.98 17.39
C CYS A 252 -12.30 -21.03 17.04
N ASP A 253 -13.48 -21.51 16.61
CA ASP A 253 -14.65 -20.66 16.28
C ASP A 253 -14.98 -19.65 17.40
N PRO A 254 -15.06 -20.06 18.68
CA PRO A 254 -15.34 -19.12 19.77
C PRO A 254 -14.30 -17.99 19.86
N ILE A 255 -13.02 -18.30 19.62
CA ILE A 255 -11.92 -17.32 19.64
C ILE A 255 -12.01 -16.38 18.43
N PHE A 256 -12.44 -16.87 17.26
CA PHE A 256 -12.64 -16.02 16.08
C PHE A 256 -13.76 -14.98 16.25
N ARG A 257 -14.76 -15.24 17.12
CA ARG A 257 -15.81 -14.26 17.45
C ARG A 257 -15.28 -12.99 18.10
N LEU A 258 -14.17 -13.10 18.85
CA LEU A 258 -13.52 -11.95 19.50
C LEU A 258 -12.84 -10.99 18.51
N LEU A 259 -12.69 -11.38 17.23
CA LEU A 259 -12.13 -10.52 16.18
C LEU A 259 -13.19 -9.69 15.43
N ARG A 260 -14.49 -9.91 15.69
CA ARG A 260 -15.58 -9.21 15.00
C ARG A 260 -15.76 -7.79 15.57
N LYS A 261 -15.92 -6.79 14.69
CA LYS A 261 -15.96 -5.35 15.03
C LYS A 261 -17.08 -4.93 16.01
N HIS A 262 -18.12 -5.74 16.21
CA HIS A 262 -19.31 -5.39 16.98
C HIS A 262 -19.47 -6.11 18.34
N ASN A 263 -18.49 -6.92 18.76
CA ASN A 263 -18.56 -7.59 20.06
C ASN A 263 -17.75 -6.81 21.11
N GLN A 264 -18.39 -6.46 22.23
CA GLN A 264 -17.73 -5.89 23.40
C GLN A 264 -16.69 -6.88 23.96
N ASP A 265 -15.56 -6.35 24.42
CA ASP A 265 -14.32 -7.03 24.82
C ASP A 265 -14.44 -7.95 26.08
N THR A 266 -15.54 -8.70 26.24
CA THR A 266 -15.67 -9.68 27.32
C THR A 266 -15.24 -11.05 26.85
N LEU A 267 -14.20 -11.58 27.50
CA LEU A 267 -13.76 -12.95 27.28
C LEU A 267 -14.75 -13.90 27.95
N ASP A 268 -15.68 -14.42 27.16
CA ASP A 268 -16.70 -15.34 27.65
C ASP A 268 -16.08 -16.65 28.16
N GLU A 269 -16.77 -17.34 29.08
CA GLU A 269 -16.33 -18.62 29.64
C GLU A 269 -16.09 -19.69 28.54
N GLU A 270 -16.87 -19.62 27.45
CA GLU A 270 -16.71 -20.46 26.26
C GLU A 270 -15.35 -20.22 25.57
N CYS A 271 -14.91 -18.96 25.48
CA CYS A 271 -13.63 -18.58 24.88
C CYS A 271 -12.46 -19.05 25.76
N GLN A 272 -12.58 -18.88 27.08
CA GLN A 272 -11.56 -19.36 28.02
C GLN A 272 -11.41 -20.88 27.98
N ASN A 273 -12.54 -21.60 27.98
CA ASN A 273 -12.54 -23.06 27.90
C ASN A 273 -11.93 -23.53 26.57
N THR A 274 -12.25 -22.86 25.47
CA THR A 274 -11.68 -23.14 24.14
C THR A 274 -10.16 -22.93 24.13
N PHE A 275 -9.69 -21.84 24.73
CA PHE A 275 -8.27 -21.53 24.84
C PHE A 275 -7.49 -22.62 25.59
N GLU A 276 -8.00 -23.06 26.75
CA GLU A 276 -7.38 -24.14 27.52
C GLU A 276 -7.45 -25.49 26.81
N LYS A 277 -8.56 -25.81 26.13
CA LYS A 277 -8.68 -27.03 25.32
C LYS A 277 -7.64 -27.09 24.20
N VAL A 278 -7.37 -25.97 23.52
CA VAL A 278 -6.34 -25.92 22.47
C VAL A 278 -4.95 -26.14 23.07
N LYS A 279 -4.64 -25.54 24.22
CA LYS A 279 -3.37 -25.78 24.92
C LYS A 279 -3.22 -27.25 25.33
N GLN A 280 -4.28 -27.86 25.84
CA GLN A 280 -4.27 -29.28 26.22
C GLN A 280 -4.10 -30.20 25.02
N TYR A 281 -4.75 -29.90 23.89
CA TYR A 281 -4.62 -30.67 22.65
C TYR A 281 -3.15 -30.72 22.18
N LEU A 282 -2.45 -29.59 22.28
CA LEU A 282 -1.04 -29.49 21.87
C LEU A 282 -0.07 -30.27 22.76
N LEU A 283 -0.44 -30.63 24.01
CA LEU A 283 0.40 -31.50 24.86
C LEU A 283 0.58 -32.88 24.25
N ASN A 284 -0.44 -33.36 23.52
CA ASN A 284 -0.47 -34.67 22.89
C ASN A 284 -0.50 -34.53 21.36
N ALA A 285 0.20 -33.52 20.83
CA ALA A 285 0.24 -33.29 19.39
C ALA A 285 0.76 -34.54 18.64
N PRO A 286 0.10 -34.96 17.55
CA PRO A 286 0.51 -36.13 16.80
C PRO A 286 1.85 -35.91 16.08
N VAL A 287 2.62 -36.97 15.89
CA VAL A 287 3.76 -36.97 14.97
C VAL A 287 3.21 -37.10 13.55
N LEU A 288 3.50 -36.14 12.68
CA LEU A 288 3.03 -36.16 11.29
C LEU A 288 4.03 -36.90 10.42
N SER A 289 3.55 -37.76 9.52
CA SER A 289 4.39 -38.39 8.51
C SER A 289 4.13 -37.75 7.15
N PRO A 290 5.16 -37.59 6.30
CA PRO A 290 4.96 -37.09 4.95
C PRO A 290 4.09 -38.07 4.12
N PRO A 291 3.36 -37.58 3.11
CA PRO A 291 2.52 -38.42 2.28
C PRO A 291 3.37 -39.40 1.44
N ASN A 292 3.17 -40.70 1.64
CA ASN A 292 3.84 -41.76 0.89
C ASN A 292 3.06 -42.08 -0.39
N GLN A 293 3.63 -41.82 -1.56
CA GLN A 293 2.99 -42.00 -2.88
C GLN A 293 2.53 -43.45 -3.20
N ILE A 294 2.93 -44.44 -2.40
CA ILE A 294 2.73 -45.87 -2.68
C ILE A 294 1.58 -46.48 -1.85
N ASN A 295 1.16 -45.83 -0.76
CA ASN A 295 0.10 -46.38 0.09
C ASN A 295 -1.26 -45.80 -0.29
N GLN A 296 -2.29 -46.65 -0.29
CA GLN A 296 -3.68 -46.21 -0.37
C GLN A 296 -3.95 -45.32 0.86
N PHE A 297 -4.22 -44.04 0.62
CA PHE A 297 -4.56 -43.10 1.68
C PHE A 297 -6.01 -43.34 2.10
N ASP A 298 -6.24 -43.62 3.38
CA ASP A 298 -7.58 -43.54 3.97
C ASP A 298 -7.97 -42.07 4.13
N ILE A 299 -8.43 -41.47 3.03
CA ILE A 299 -8.92 -40.09 3.03
C ILE A 299 -10.34 -40.11 3.61
N ILE A 300 -10.47 -39.69 4.86
CA ILE A 300 -11.77 -39.52 5.50
C ILE A 300 -12.35 -38.16 5.09
N TYR A 301 -13.39 -38.17 4.26
CA TYR A 301 -14.13 -36.96 3.91
C TYR A 301 -15.06 -36.57 5.07
N ILE A 302 -14.89 -35.35 5.60
CA ILE A 302 -15.77 -34.78 6.62
C ILE A 302 -16.31 -33.46 6.07
N SER A 303 -17.63 -33.31 6.00
CA SER A 303 -18.25 -32.04 5.64
C SER A 303 -17.95 -31.00 6.71
N GLN A 304 -17.26 -29.92 6.32
CA GLN A 304 -16.92 -28.82 7.22
C GLN A 304 -17.98 -27.72 7.13
N LYS A 305 -18.40 -27.17 8.28
CA LYS A 305 -19.31 -26.01 8.35
C LYS A 305 -18.63 -24.69 7.96
N ALA A 306 -17.30 -24.64 8.02
CA ALA A 306 -16.49 -23.46 7.69
C ALA A 306 -15.13 -23.88 7.10
N ILE A 307 -14.70 -23.21 6.02
CA ILE A 307 -13.45 -23.50 5.29
C ILE A 307 -12.57 -22.24 5.26
N LYS A 308 -11.24 -22.41 5.33
CA LYS A 308 -10.30 -21.29 5.13
C LYS A 308 -10.33 -20.86 3.65
N GLY A 309 -10.55 -19.58 3.38
CA GLY A 309 -10.56 -19.05 2.01
C GLY A 309 -9.29 -19.35 1.22
N SER A 310 -8.12 -19.42 1.89
CA SER A 310 -6.86 -19.84 1.26
C SER A 310 -6.90 -21.27 0.73
N ALA A 311 -7.55 -22.21 1.43
CA ALA A 311 -7.69 -23.58 0.96
C ALA A 311 -8.57 -23.67 -0.30
N VAL A 312 -9.56 -22.80 -0.43
CA VAL A 312 -10.37 -22.68 -1.65
C VAL A 312 -9.55 -22.06 -2.77
N ALA A 313 -8.77 -21.00 -2.49
CA ALA A 313 -7.89 -20.39 -3.48
C ALA A 313 -6.83 -21.37 -4.00
N ASP A 314 -6.18 -22.13 -3.11
CA ASP A 314 -5.19 -23.16 -3.49
C ASP A 314 -5.85 -24.29 -4.29
N PHE A 315 -7.07 -24.70 -3.91
CA PHE A 315 -7.85 -25.71 -4.64
C PHE A 315 -8.27 -25.22 -6.03
N LEU A 316 -8.69 -23.96 -6.16
CA LEU A 316 -9.02 -23.34 -7.44
C LEU A 316 -7.78 -23.16 -8.31
N ALA A 317 -6.65 -22.76 -7.72
CA ALA A 317 -5.38 -22.65 -8.43
C ALA A 317 -4.89 -24.02 -8.95
N GLY A 318 -5.09 -25.09 -8.18
CA GLY A 318 -4.75 -26.46 -8.60
C GLY A 318 -5.73 -27.09 -9.60
N ARG A 319 -6.88 -26.45 -9.87
CA ARG A 319 -7.92 -26.89 -10.81
C ARG A 319 -8.24 -25.81 -11.86
N ALA A 320 -7.31 -24.88 -12.09
CA ALA A 320 -7.46 -23.92 -13.17
C ALA A 320 -7.67 -24.70 -14.47
N LEU A 321 -8.83 -24.51 -15.10
CA LEU A 321 -9.18 -25.12 -16.38
C LEU A 321 -8.14 -24.70 -17.43
N GLU A 322 -7.81 -25.60 -18.37
CA GLU A 322 -6.97 -25.27 -19.52
C GLU A 322 -7.63 -24.23 -20.44
N ASP A 323 -8.96 -24.13 -20.38
CA ASP A 323 -9.74 -23.00 -20.89
C ASP A 323 -9.74 -21.84 -19.88
N TYR A 324 -8.56 -21.36 -19.49
CA TYR A 324 -8.49 -19.95 -19.12
C TYR A 324 -8.70 -19.16 -20.41
N GLU A 325 -9.97 -18.98 -20.78
CA GLU A 325 -10.31 -17.76 -21.48
C GLU A 325 -9.76 -16.63 -20.60
N PRO A 326 -8.98 -15.70 -21.17
CA PRO A 326 -8.74 -14.44 -20.49
C PRO A 326 -10.09 -14.00 -19.94
N LEU A 327 -10.14 -13.55 -18.68
CA LEU A 327 -11.28 -12.76 -18.23
C LEU A 327 -11.56 -11.79 -19.37
N ASN A 328 -12.69 -11.98 -20.06
CA ASN A 328 -12.96 -11.16 -21.22
C ASN A 328 -13.10 -9.75 -20.66
N PHE A 329 -12.10 -8.91 -20.92
CA PHE A 329 -12.15 -7.50 -20.57
C PHE A 329 -13.08 -6.75 -21.51
N ASP A 330 -13.70 -7.45 -22.47
CA ASP A 330 -14.95 -7.02 -23.07
C ASP A 330 -16.03 -7.05 -21.99
N PHE A 331 -16.09 -5.97 -21.22
CA PHE A 331 -17.38 -5.40 -20.90
C PHE A 331 -18.20 -5.37 -22.21
N PRO A 332 -19.52 -5.61 -22.20
CA PRO A 332 -20.36 -5.52 -23.40
C PRO A 332 -20.47 -4.10 -23.98
N ASN A 333 -19.45 -3.25 -23.80
CA ASN A 333 -19.40 -1.85 -24.14
C ASN A 333 -18.12 -1.49 -24.94
N GLU A 334 -17.43 -2.46 -25.56
CA GLU A 334 -16.40 -2.18 -26.59
C GLU A 334 -16.99 -1.69 -27.93
N GLU A 335 -18.17 -1.05 -27.92
CA GLU A 335 -18.66 -0.23 -29.03
C GLU A 335 -18.44 1.28 -28.84
N LEU A 336 -17.90 1.75 -27.70
CA LEU A 336 -17.65 3.19 -27.48
C LEU A 336 -16.23 3.66 -27.79
N MET A 337 -15.60 3.06 -28.80
CA MET A 337 -14.50 3.69 -29.54
C MET A 337 -14.90 3.83 -31.02
N CYS A 338 -16.09 4.40 -31.26
CA CYS A 338 -16.47 4.90 -32.57
C CYS A 338 -16.23 6.40 -32.66
N ILE A 339 -15.43 6.72 -33.68
CA ILE A 339 -15.13 8.03 -34.24
C ILE A 339 -16.39 8.88 -34.33
N ALA A 340 -16.31 10.11 -33.80
CA ALA A 340 -17.10 11.29 -34.14
C ALA A 340 -18.22 11.05 -35.16
N THR A 341 -19.38 10.64 -34.66
CA THR A 341 -20.67 10.96 -35.28
C THR A 341 -21.52 11.58 -34.19
N THR A 342 -21.84 12.85 -34.38
CA THR A 342 -22.84 13.59 -33.61
C THR A 342 -24.18 12.89 -33.78
N GLU A 343 -24.49 11.96 -32.88
CA GLU A 343 -25.85 11.57 -32.56
C GLU A 343 -26.12 12.10 -31.15
N ASP A 344 -27.24 12.83 -31.02
CA ASP A 344 -27.60 13.55 -29.80
C ASP A 344 -27.59 12.59 -28.59
N SER A 345 -26.60 12.74 -27.70
CA SER A 345 -26.54 11.97 -26.47
C SER A 345 -27.77 12.26 -25.60
N PRO A 346 -28.43 11.27 -25.00
CA PRO A 346 -29.62 11.50 -24.20
C PRO A 346 -29.30 12.33 -22.94
N TRP A 347 -30.33 12.94 -22.35
CA TRP A 347 -30.17 13.59 -21.05
C TRP A 347 -29.83 12.55 -19.99
N ARG A 348 -29.00 12.91 -19.02
CA ARG A 348 -28.62 12.03 -17.91
C ARG A 348 -29.09 12.61 -16.58
N LEU A 349 -29.62 11.77 -15.70
CA LEU A 349 -30.09 12.12 -14.37
C LEU A 349 -29.33 11.29 -13.34
N ASN A 350 -28.58 11.94 -12.46
CA ASN A 350 -27.94 11.30 -11.30
C ASN A 350 -28.68 11.72 -10.03
N PHE A 351 -28.98 10.78 -9.13
CA PHE A 351 -29.59 11.09 -7.84
C PHE A 351 -28.92 10.32 -6.70
N ASP A 352 -29.04 10.84 -5.47
CA ASP A 352 -28.50 10.23 -4.24
C ASP A 352 -29.24 10.75 -2.99
N GLU A 353 -29.13 10.02 -1.89
CA GLU A 353 -29.65 10.38 -0.57
C GLU A 353 -28.56 10.50 0.50
N ALA A 354 -28.76 11.42 1.44
CA ALA A 354 -27.96 11.49 2.66
C ALA A 354 -28.86 11.59 3.89
N SER A 355 -28.63 10.69 4.85
CA SER A 355 -29.36 10.65 6.12
C SER A 355 -28.41 10.84 7.30
N ASN A 356 -28.68 11.84 8.13
CA ASN A 356 -27.99 12.08 9.41
C ASN A 356 -28.96 11.83 10.57
N ALA A 357 -28.44 11.69 11.81
CA ALA A 357 -29.23 11.36 13.01
C ALA A 357 -30.38 12.33 13.37
N VAL A 358 -30.57 13.40 12.60
CA VAL A 358 -31.57 14.45 12.84
C VAL A 358 -32.37 14.77 11.57
N GLU A 359 -31.80 14.64 10.35
CA GLU A 359 -32.41 15.16 9.11
C GLU A 359 -31.96 14.37 7.87
N ASN A 360 -32.81 14.38 6.83
CA ASN A 360 -32.58 13.72 5.54
C ASN A 360 -32.48 14.75 4.40
N GLY A 361 -31.57 14.52 3.45
CA GLY A 361 -31.35 15.37 2.28
C GLY A 361 -31.25 14.53 1.02
N ILE A 362 -31.66 15.12 -0.11
CA ILE A 362 -31.59 14.52 -1.44
C ILE A 362 -30.79 15.41 -2.39
N GLY A 363 -30.02 14.77 -3.27
CA GLY A 363 -29.19 15.40 -4.27
C GLY A 363 -29.55 14.88 -5.65
N VAL A 364 -29.69 15.78 -6.62
CA VAL A 364 -30.09 15.43 -7.99
C VAL A 364 -29.28 16.28 -8.98
N VAL A 365 -28.79 15.68 -10.06
CA VAL A 365 -28.05 16.36 -11.11
C VAL A 365 -28.60 15.95 -12.47
N LEU A 366 -29.16 16.91 -13.21
CA LEU A 366 -29.50 16.73 -14.62
C LEU A 366 -28.32 17.18 -15.48
N VAL A 367 -27.90 16.36 -16.43
CA VAL A 367 -26.81 16.66 -17.37
C VAL A 367 -27.39 16.72 -18.77
N SER A 368 -27.16 17.85 -19.46
CA SER A 368 -27.61 18.01 -20.84
C SER A 368 -26.76 17.19 -21.82
N PRO A 369 -27.23 16.99 -23.05
CA PRO A 369 -26.43 16.42 -24.14
C PRO A 369 -25.12 17.19 -24.43
N ASN A 370 -25.04 18.46 -24.01
CA ASN A 370 -23.85 19.29 -24.16
C ASN A 370 -22.93 19.27 -22.93
N ASP A 371 -23.15 18.32 -22.00
CA ASP A 371 -22.45 18.21 -20.71
C ASP A 371 -22.63 19.41 -19.76
N ASP A 372 -23.73 20.16 -19.91
CA ASP A 372 -24.10 21.18 -18.93
C ASP A 372 -24.75 20.53 -17.70
N HIS A 373 -24.22 20.80 -16.51
CA HIS A 373 -24.75 20.28 -15.25
C HIS A 373 -25.77 21.24 -14.62
N TYR A 374 -26.96 20.72 -14.31
CA TYR A 374 -28.03 21.39 -13.59
C TYR A 374 -28.25 20.67 -12.24
N PRO A 375 -27.55 21.10 -11.18
CA PRO A 375 -27.69 20.51 -9.85
C PRO A 375 -28.91 21.05 -9.10
N PHE A 376 -29.59 20.15 -8.39
CA PHE A 376 -30.70 20.43 -7.49
C PHE A 376 -30.47 19.70 -6.17
N THR A 377 -30.97 20.27 -5.09
CA THR A 377 -30.92 19.63 -3.78
C THR A 377 -32.10 20.07 -2.96
N CYS A 378 -32.64 19.15 -2.16
CA CYS A 378 -33.78 19.41 -1.30
C CYS A 378 -33.61 18.70 0.03
N LYS A 379 -34.14 19.33 1.08
CA LYS A 379 -34.19 18.76 2.42
C LYS A 379 -35.57 18.15 2.65
N LEU A 380 -35.61 16.93 3.18
CA LEU A 380 -36.85 16.25 3.53
C LEU A 380 -37.17 16.53 5.01
N ASP A 381 -38.22 17.30 5.28
CA ASP A 381 -38.70 17.68 6.63
C ASP A 381 -39.75 16.67 7.16
N PHE A 382 -39.54 15.38 6.91
CA PHE A 382 -40.41 14.30 7.38
C PHE A 382 -39.63 13.01 7.62
N ASP A 383 -40.19 12.14 8.48
CA ASP A 383 -39.58 10.85 8.81
C ASP A 383 -39.59 9.91 7.59
N CYS A 384 -38.43 9.77 6.96
CA CYS A 384 -38.20 8.82 5.87
C CYS A 384 -37.02 7.91 6.19
N THR A 385 -37.09 6.67 5.68
CA THR A 385 -35.95 5.75 5.66
C THR A 385 -35.06 6.07 4.46
N ASN A 386 -33.81 5.62 4.48
CA ASN A 386 -32.87 5.75 3.34
C ASN A 386 -33.50 5.38 2.00
N ASN A 387 -34.12 4.19 1.93
CA ASN A 387 -34.78 3.73 0.70
C ASN A 387 -35.94 4.66 0.28
N MET A 388 -36.69 5.24 1.22
CA MET A 388 -37.74 6.20 0.88
C MET A 388 -37.15 7.49 0.35
N ALA A 389 -36.08 8.01 0.97
CA ALA A 389 -35.39 9.21 0.51
C ALA A 389 -34.79 9.03 -0.89
N GLU A 390 -34.30 7.84 -1.22
CA GLU A 390 -33.83 7.50 -2.57
C GLU A 390 -34.94 7.52 -3.62
N TYR A 391 -36.11 6.96 -3.29
CA TYR A 391 -37.28 7.09 -4.15
C TYR A 391 -37.72 8.55 -4.31
N GLU A 392 -37.64 9.37 -3.27
CA GLU A 392 -37.93 10.81 -3.34
C GLU A 392 -36.93 11.56 -4.23
N ALA A 393 -35.64 11.24 -4.13
CA ALA A 393 -34.59 11.81 -4.97
C ALA A 393 -34.84 11.47 -6.45
N CYS A 394 -35.15 10.21 -6.75
CA CYS A 394 -35.50 9.76 -8.09
C CYS A 394 -36.77 10.46 -8.63
N ILE A 395 -37.84 10.54 -7.82
CA ILE A 395 -39.11 11.19 -8.23
C ILE A 395 -38.89 12.67 -8.54
N MET A 396 -38.15 13.38 -7.68
CA MET A 396 -37.84 14.78 -7.87
C MET A 396 -37.05 15.02 -9.16
N GLY A 397 -36.08 14.16 -9.44
CA GLY A 397 -35.31 14.22 -10.68
C GLY A 397 -36.15 13.97 -11.94
N LEU A 398 -37.05 12.98 -11.89
CA LEU A 398 -37.98 12.69 -12.98
C LEU A 398 -38.96 13.84 -13.20
N GLN A 399 -39.53 14.42 -12.14
CA GLN A 399 -40.41 15.58 -12.24
C GLN A 399 -39.70 16.79 -12.87
N ALA A 400 -38.48 17.10 -12.43
CA ALA A 400 -37.67 18.17 -13.00
C ALA A 400 -37.37 17.94 -14.49
N ALA A 401 -37.22 16.68 -14.92
CA ALA A 401 -37.02 16.33 -16.31
C ALA A 401 -38.30 16.50 -17.15
N VAL A 402 -39.46 16.08 -16.62
CA VAL A 402 -40.78 16.29 -17.26
C VAL A 402 -41.10 17.77 -17.41
N GLU A 403 -40.86 18.59 -16.38
CA GLU A 403 -41.07 20.04 -16.42
C GLU A 403 -40.23 20.73 -17.50
N ARG A 404 -39.07 20.15 -17.83
CA ARG A 404 -38.17 20.63 -18.89
C ARG A 404 -38.52 20.08 -20.27
N GLY A 405 -39.56 19.25 -20.38
CA GLY A 405 -39.98 18.65 -21.63
C GLY A 405 -39.00 17.61 -22.19
N ILE A 406 -38.18 17.00 -21.32
CA ILE A 406 -37.23 15.96 -21.73
C ILE A 406 -37.99 14.68 -22.06
N LYS A 407 -37.73 14.10 -23.23
CA LYS A 407 -38.42 12.89 -23.73
C LYS A 407 -37.57 11.61 -23.71
N THR A 408 -36.25 11.75 -23.71
CA THR A 408 -35.30 10.63 -23.61
C THR A 408 -34.36 10.88 -22.44
N LEU A 409 -34.33 9.96 -21.47
CA LEU A 409 -33.60 10.15 -20.21
C LEU A 409 -32.91 8.86 -19.74
N GLU A 410 -31.64 8.96 -19.36
CA GLU A 410 -30.92 7.91 -18.67
C GLU A 410 -30.78 8.25 -17.18
N VAL A 411 -31.30 7.40 -16.32
CA VAL A 411 -31.35 7.61 -14.88
C VAL A 411 -30.33 6.74 -14.17
N TYR A 412 -29.53 7.34 -13.31
CA TYR A 412 -28.46 6.70 -12.56
C TYR A 412 -28.60 6.92 -11.06
N GLY A 413 -28.38 5.85 -10.30
CA GLY A 413 -28.36 5.88 -8.83
C GLY A 413 -27.47 4.77 -8.27
N ASP A 414 -27.02 4.92 -7.03
CA ASP A 414 -26.10 3.99 -6.35
C ASP A 414 -26.81 3.07 -5.34
N SER A 415 -28.12 3.23 -5.14
CA SER A 415 -28.96 2.23 -4.50
C SER A 415 -29.40 1.13 -5.46
N ALA A 416 -28.69 0.00 -5.38
CA ALA A 416 -29.02 -1.23 -6.12
C ALA A 416 -30.49 -1.64 -5.92
N LEU A 417 -31.01 -1.53 -4.69
CA LEU A 417 -32.39 -1.90 -4.38
C LEU A 417 -33.41 -1.10 -5.21
N VAL A 418 -33.24 0.23 -5.28
CA VAL A 418 -34.16 1.13 -5.97
C VAL A 418 -34.04 0.92 -7.48
N ILE A 419 -32.82 0.89 -8.03
CA ILE A 419 -32.59 0.68 -9.47
C ILE A 419 -33.17 -0.66 -9.95
N TYR A 420 -32.89 -1.78 -9.26
CA TYR A 420 -33.41 -3.08 -9.67
C TYR A 420 -34.93 -3.21 -9.49
N GLN A 421 -35.54 -2.50 -8.54
CA GLN A 421 -37.00 -2.44 -8.39
C GLN A 421 -37.66 -1.62 -9.51
N LEU A 422 -37.04 -0.51 -9.93
CA LEU A 422 -37.52 0.35 -11.01
C LEU A 422 -37.36 -0.29 -12.39
N ARG A 423 -36.29 -1.07 -12.61
CA ARG A 423 -36.13 -1.94 -13.79
C ARG A 423 -37.15 -3.07 -13.88
N GLY A 424 -37.85 -3.38 -12.78
CA GLY A 424 -38.79 -4.49 -12.70
C GLY A 424 -38.13 -5.86 -12.48
N GLU A 425 -36.82 -5.92 -12.27
CA GLU A 425 -36.09 -7.15 -11.96
C GLU A 425 -36.42 -7.65 -10.54
N TRP A 426 -36.68 -6.73 -9.60
CA TRP A 426 -36.98 -7.05 -8.20
C TRP A 426 -38.41 -6.66 -7.79
N GLU A 427 -39.05 -7.51 -6.99
CA GLU A 427 -40.40 -7.25 -6.43
C GLU A 427 -40.35 -6.27 -5.24
N THR A 428 -41.19 -5.24 -5.25
CA THR A 428 -41.37 -4.33 -4.12
C THR A 428 -42.42 -4.88 -3.16
N ARG A 429 -41.99 -5.49 -2.05
CA ARG A 429 -42.89 -6.11 -1.05
C ARG A 429 -43.28 -5.20 0.11
N ASP A 430 -42.51 -4.13 0.34
CA ASP A 430 -42.78 -3.18 1.43
C ASP A 430 -43.99 -2.29 1.09
N PRO A 431 -45.07 -2.29 1.90
CA PRO A 431 -46.25 -1.46 1.68
C PRO A 431 -45.96 0.04 1.53
N LYS A 432 -44.89 0.54 2.17
CA LYS A 432 -44.50 1.96 2.07
C LYS A 432 -43.88 2.29 0.72
N LEU A 433 -43.08 1.38 0.16
CA LEU A 433 -42.35 1.58 -1.10
C LEU A 433 -43.22 1.29 -2.35
N ILE A 434 -44.28 0.50 -2.20
CA ILE A 434 -45.23 0.23 -3.30
C ILE A 434 -45.86 1.52 -3.84
N ASN A 435 -46.19 2.46 -2.96
CA ASN A 435 -46.76 3.75 -3.35
C ASN A 435 -45.75 4.59 -4.15
N TYR A 436 -44.50 4.63 -3.73
CA TYR A 436 -43.42 5.33 -4.42
C TYR A 436 -43.15 4.77 -5.81
N ARG A 437 -43.05 3.44 -5.92
CA ARG A 437 -42.91 2.77 -7.22
C ARG A 437 -44.07 3.08 -8.15
N LYS A 438 -45.31 3.12 -7.65
CA LYS A 438 -46.48 3.48 -8.46
C LYS A 438 -46.41 4.91 -9.01
N ILE A 439 -45.90 5.86 -8.22
CA ILE A 439 -45.69 7.25 -8.65
C ILE A 439 -44.61 7.30 -9.75
N VAL A 440 -43.47 6.63 -9.55
CA VAL A 440 -42.41 6.57 -10.56
C VAL A 440 -42.93 5.97 -11.85
N LEU A 441 -43.62 4.82 -11.81
CA LEU A 441 -44.19 4.17 -12.99
C LEU A 441 -45.17 5.09 -13.75
N GLY A 442 -45.97 5.90 -13.05
CA GLY A 442 -46.82 6.90 -13.69
C GLY A 442 -46.05 8.03 -14.35
N LEU A 443 -44.91 8.44 -13.78
CA LEU A 443 -44.01 9.42 -14.40
C LEU A 443 -43.28 8.87 -15.63
N LEU A 444 -43.06 7.55 -15.70
CA LEU A 444 -42.42 6.92 -16.87
C LEU A 444 -43.29 7.03 -18.13
N GLU A 445 -44.61 7.13 -18.01
CA GLU A 445 -45.53 7.27 -19.15
C GLU A 445 -45.33 8.59 -19.93
N GLU A 446 -44.65 9.58 -19.33
CA GLU A 446 -44.37 10.89 -19.94
C GLU A 446 -43.09 10.91 -20.81
N PHE A 447 -42.28 9.86 -20.73
CA PHE A 447 -41.01 9.71 -21.48
C PHE A 447 -41.18 8.73 -22.64
N ASP A 448 -40.58 9.06 -23.78
CA ASP A 448 -40.58 8.20 -24.97
C ASP A 448 -39.58 7.05 -24.82
N ASP A 449 -38.46 7.31 -24.15
CA ASP A 449 -37.45 6.31 -23.80
C ASP A 449 -36.76 6.66 -22.47
N ILE A 450 -36.76 5.72 -21.52
CA ILE A 450 -36.16 5.89 -20.21
C ILE A 450 -35.47 4.62 -19.75
N THR A 451 -34.21 4.75 -19.34
CA THR A 451 -33.42 3.64 -18.81
C THR A 451 -32.94 3.94 -17.40
N PHE A 452 -32.86 2.89 -16.57
CA PHE A 452 -32.34 2.98 -15.21
C PHE A 452 -31.02 2.23 -15.14
N ASN A 453 -29.98 2.81 -14.54
CA ASN A 453 -28.64 2.28 -14.50
C ASN A 453 -28.04 2.38 -13.09
N TYR A 454 -27.38 1.31 -12.66
CA TYR A 454 -26.69 1.28 -11.38
C TYR A 454 -25.29 1.86 -11.54
N LEU A 455 -24.92 2.83 -10.69
CA LEU A 455 -23.56 3.37 -10.60
C LEU A 455 -22.89 2.96 -9.29
N LEU A 456 -21.56 2.85 -9.33
CA LEU A 456 -20.78 2.76 -8.11
C LEU A 456 -20.73 4.14 -7.44
N ARG A 457 -20.76 4.16 -6.11
CA ARG A 457 -20.79 5.40 -5.32
C ARG A 457 -19.64 6.37 -5.63
N ASP A 458 -18.47 5.84 -6.00
CA ASP A 458 -17.30 6.65 -6.39
C ASP A 458 -17.53 7.47 -7.68
N GLU A 459 -18.52 7.11 -8.49
CA GLU A 459 -18.89 7.77 -9.76
C GLU A 459 -20.04 8.79 -9.57
N ASN A 460 -20.78 8.72 -8.45
CA ASN A 460 -21.94 9.58 -8.13
C ASN A 460 -21.61 10.74 -7.16
N GLN A 461 -20.35 11.18 -7.11
CA GLN A 461 -19.85 12.11 -6.07
C GLN A 461 -20.59 13.45 -6.02
N MET A 462 -21.09 13.93 -7.16
CA MET A 462 -21.77 15.22 -7.22
C MET A 462 -23.16 15.16 -6.56
N ALA A 463 -23.91 14.08 -6.79
CA ALA A 463 -25.22 13.90 -6.15
C ALA A 463 -25.07 13.60 -4.65
N ASP A 464 -24.10 12.77 -4.23
CA ASP A 464 -23.76 12.51 -2.83
C ASP A 464 -23.42 13.80 -2.07
N ALA A 465 -22.59 14.67 -2.68
CA ALA A 465 -22.22 15.96 -2.09
C ALA A 465 -23.41 16.92 -1.94
N LEU A 466 -24.32 16.95 -2.92
CA LEU A 466 -25.55 17.74 -2.86
C LEU A 466 -26.49 17.22 -1.78
N ALA A 467 -26.74 15.91 -1.73
CA ALA A 467 -27.58 15.27 -0.73
C ALA A 467 -27.05 15.54 0.69
N THR A 468 -25.74 15.40 0.87
CA THR A 468 -25.05 15.69 2.12
C THR A 468 -25.22 17.16 2.52
N LEU A 469 -25.05 18.09 1.58
CA LEU A 469 -25.24 19.53 1.82
C LEU A 469 -26.68 19.84 2.27
N ALA A 470 -27.71 19.26 1.63
CA ALA A 470 -29.10 19.43 2.07
C ALA A 470 -29.35 18.89 3.48
N SER A 471 -28.78 17.73 3.84
CA SER A 471 -28.93 17.13 5.17
C SER A 471 -28.28 17.95 6.29
N MET A 472 -27.41 18.90 5.96
CA MET A 472 -26.68 19.75 6.91
C MET A 472 -27.30 21.14 7.09
N ILE A 473 -28.23 21.55 6.22
CA ILE A 473 -28.82 22.89 6.24
C ILE A 473 -30.01 22.94 7.22
N LYS A 474 -29.89 23.80 8.24
CA LYS A 474 -31.00 24.18 9.13
C LYS A 474 -31.78 25.35 8.51
N ALA A 475 -32.64 25.08 7.54
CA ALA A 475 -33.49 26.10 6.97
C ALA A 475 -34.58 26.52 7.97
N ASN A 476 -34.62 27.80 8.33
CA ASN A 476 -35.80 28.41 8.97
C ASN A 476 -36.86 28.61 7.88
N LYS A 477 -38.13 28.35 8.19
CA LYS A 477 -39.23 28.08 7.24
C LYS A 477 -39.58 29.18 6.20
N GLU A 478 -38.87 30.31 6.11
CA GLU A 478 -39.26 31.46 5.26
C GLU A 478 -38.14 32.16 4.47
N GLU A 479 -36.92 31.61 4.34
CA GLU A 479 -35.88 32.23 3.52
C GLU A 479 -35.75 31.57 2.14
N GLU A 480 -36.06 32.31 1.06
CA GLU A 480 -35.74 31.91 -0.32
C GLU A 480 -34.21 31.87 -0.49
N MET A 481 -33.67 30.65 -0.57
CA MET A 481 -32.24 30.43 -0.76
C MET A 481 -31.88 30.58 -2.25
N ARG A 482 -30.90 31.45 -2.56
CA ARG A 482 -30.41 31.64 -3.93
C ARG A 482 -29.64 30.40 -4.41
N PRO A 483 -29.61 30.10 -5.72
CA PRO A 483 -28.83 28.98 -6.28
C PRO A 483 -27.35 29.08 -5.89
N ILE A 484 -26.76 27.95 -5.48
CA ILE A 484 -25.33 27.87 -5.16
C ILE A 484 -24.53 27.90 -6.47
N GLN A 485 -23.69 28.93 -6.66
CA GLN A 485 -22.79 29.01 -7.81
C GLN A 485 -21.46 28.32 -7.50
N MET A 486 -21.18 27.22 -8.20
CA MET A 486 -19.89 26.53 -8.13
C MET A 486 -18.90 27.17 -9.11
N SER A 487 -17.69 27.47 -8.64
CA SER A 487 -16.58 27.95 -9.48
C SER A 487 -15.30 27.22 -9.10
N VAL A 488 -14.61 26.69 -10.11
CA VAL A 488 -13.32 26.00 -9.92
C VAL A 488 -12.22 27.05 -9.96
N TYR A 489 -11.44 27.15 -8.88
CA TYR A 489 -10.26 28.01 -8.83
C TYR A 489 -9.01 27.13 -8.85
N GLU A 490 -8.16 27.33 -9.86
CA GLU A 490 -6.89 26.59 -10.00
C GLU A 490 -5.77 27.15 -9.12
N ALA A 491 -6.00 28.29 -8.45
CA ALA A 491 -5.06 28.97 -7.58
C ALA A 491 -5.71 29.34 -6.23
N PRO A 492 -4.93 29.47 -5.13
CA PRO A 492 -5.44 29.93 -3.85
C PRO A 492 -6.10 31.31 -3.95
N ALA A 493 -7.23 31.52 -3.28
CA ALA A 493 -8.02 32.76 -3.38
C ALA A 493 -7.26 34.06 -3.04
N HIS A 494 -6.17 33.97 -2.26
CA HIS A 494 -5.32 35.13 -1.95
C HIS A 494 -4.33 35.49 -3.07
N CYS A 495 -4.12 34.58 -4.03
CA CYS A 495 -3.31 34.80 -5.24
C CYS A 495 -4.14 35.48 -6.35
N CYS A 496 -5.46 35.31 -6.35
CA CYS A 496 -6.36 35.81 -7.40
C CYS A 496 -6.54 37.35 -7.43
N ASN A 497 -5.84 38.11 -6.58
CA ASN A 497 -6.02 39.56 -6.46
C ASN A 497 -4.89 40.40 -7.08
N ILE A 498 -3.95 39.82 -7.83
CA ILE A 498 -2.89 40.61 -8.49
C ILE A 498 -2.58 40.03 -9.87
N GLU A 499 -3.57 39.97 -10.76
CA GLU A 499 -3.29 39.77 -12.19
C GLU A 499 -4.18 40.67 -13.05
N LYS A 500 -3.70 41.90 -13.25
CA LYS A 500 -3.64 42.48 -14.59
C LYS A 500 -2.19 42.89 -14.79
N GLU A 501 -1.40 41.98 -15.37
CA GLU A 501 -0.04 42.29 -15.83
C GLU A 501 -0.14 43.38 -16.91
N GLU A 502 0.12 44.63 -16.54
CA GLU A 502 0.67 45.58 -17.49
C GLU A 502 2.13 45.18 -17.74
N LYS A 503 2.47 44.94 -19.01
CA LYS A 503 3.85 44.75 -19.49
C LYS A 503 4.63 46.05 -19.30
N ASP A 504 5.04 46.33 -18.08
CA ASP A 504 6.00 47.39 -17.80
C ASP A 504 7.32 46.70 -17.41
N ASP A 505 8.42 47.00 -18.10
CA ASP A 505 9.78 46.47 -17.86
C ASP A 505 10.36 46.94 -16.49
N ASN A 506 9.50 47.40 -15.59
CA ASN A 506 9.83 47.91 -14.27
C ASN A 506 9.69 46.79 -13.22
N PRO A 507 10.55 46.75 -12.19
CA PRO A 507 10.44 45.79 -11.10
C PRO A 507 9.07 45.88 -10.41
N TRP A 508 8.50 44.75 -9.98
CA TRP A 508 7.18 44.69 -9.32
C TRP A 508 7.08 45.60 -8.07
N TYR A 509 8.21 45.97 -7.47
CA TYR A 509 8.31 46.85 -6.30
C TYR A 509 8.56 48.34 -6.64
N GLN A 510 8.53 48.73 -7.92
CA GLN A 510 8.87 50.08 -8.39
C GLN A 510 8.01 51.18 -7.74
N ASP A 511 6.70 50.96 -7.61
CA ASP A 511 5.80 51.92 -6.97
C ASP A 511 6.05 52.04 -5.47
N ILE A 512 6.45 50.95 -4.82
CA ILE A 512 6.84 50.92 -3.41
C ILE A 512 8.16 51.68 -3.25
N LEU A 513 9.14 51.44 -4.14
CA LEU A 513 10.43 52.12 -4.15
C LEU A 513 10.29 53.62 -4.33
N ARG A 514 9.47 54.07 -5.28
CA ARG A 514 9.19 55.49 -5.50
C ARG A 514 8.52 56.14 -4.28
N TYR A 515 7.64 55.40 -3.59
CA TYR A 515 6.99 55.90 -2.40
C TYR A 515 7.92 55.95 -1.17
N VAL A 516 8.76 54.93 -0.97
CA VAL A 516 9.72 54.88 0.15
C VAL A 516 10.83 55.93 -0.03
N ARG A 517 11.31 56.14 -1.26
CA ARG A 517 12.37 57.11 -1.58
C ARG A 517 11.88 58.56 -1.61
N ASP A 518 10.83 58.84 -2.39
CA ASP A 518 10.41 60.22 -2.72
C ASP A 518 9.06 60.62 -2.09
N ARG A 519 8.35 59.70 -1.39
CA ARG A 519 6.97 59.90 -0.90
C ARG A 519 5.95 60.26 -2.00
N LYS A 520 6.22 59.85 -3.25
CA LYS A 520 5.36 60.12 -4.43
C LYS A 520 4.48 58.93 -4.77
N TYR A 521 3.20 59.20 -5.02
CA TYR A 521 2.20 58.21 -5.44
C TYR A 521 2.18 58.03 -6.97
N PRO A 522 1.68 56.89 -7.48
CA PRO A 522 1.40 56.71 -8.91
C PRO A 522 0.41 57.76 -9.43
N LYS A 523 0.64 58.22 -10.67
CA LYS A 523 -0.13 59.32 -11.29
C LYS A 523 -1.63 59.02 -11.44
N GLN A 524 -2.04 57.75 -11.38
CA GLN A 524 -3.41 57.27 -11.55
C GLN A 524 -4.01 56.60 -10.28
N ALA A 525 -3.38 56.72 -9.11
CA ALA A 525 -3.80 55.98 -7.91
C ALA A 525 -5.05 56.58 -7.22
N ASN A 526 -6.05 55.74 -6.94
CA ASN A 526 -7.23 56.12 -6.14
C ASN A 526 -6.87 56.29 -4.65
N GLU A 527 -7.74 56.92 -3.84
CA GLU A 527 -7.47 57.10 -2.41
C GLU A 527 -7.30 55.77 -1.65
N ASN A 528 -8.03 54.71 -2.05
CA ASN A 528 -7.82 53.36 -1.54
C ASN A 528 -6.43 52.80 -1.90
N ASP A 529 -5.94 53.04 -3.12
CA ASP A 529 -4.64 52.55 -3.57
C ASP A 529 -3.50 53.27 -2.84
N LYS A 530 -3.66 54.58 -2.60
CA LYS A 530 -2.73 55.36 -1.77
C LYS A 530 -2.71 54.85 -0.33
N GLN A 531 -3.87 54.49 0.23
CA GLN A 531 -3.95 53.92 1.58
C GLN A 531 -3.30 52.54 1.65
N ASN A 532 -3.52 51.69 0.65
CA ASN A 532 -2.92 50.37 0.56
C ASN A 532 -1.40 50.45 0.38
N LEU A 533 -0.92 51.35 -0.49
CA LEU A 533 0.52 51.58 -0.69
C LEU A 533 1.21 52.08 0.59
N ARG A 534 0.55 52.96 1.36
CA ARG A 534 1.05 53.40 2.67
C ARG A 534 1.22 52.24 3.64
N ARG A 535 0.21 51.37 3.73
CA ARG A 535 0.24 50.19 4.61
C ARG A 535 1.32 49.21 4.18
N LEU A 536 1.39 48.93 2.88
CA LEU A 536 2.33 47.99 2.31
C LEU A 536 3.78 48.48 2.44
N ALA A 537 4.03 49.77 2.20
CA ALA A 537 5.37 50.37 2.34
C ALA A 537 5.93 50.36 3.77
N CYS A 538 5.10 50.21 4.81
CA CYS A 538 5.59 50.04 6.18
C CYS A 538 6.41 48.75 6.37
N ASP A 539 6.17 47.74 5.53
CA ASP A 539 6.88 46.47 5.56
C ASP A 539 8.18 46.49 4.74
N TYR A 540 8.56 47.63 4.14
CA TYR A 540 9.76 47.75 3.31
C TYR A 540 10.71 48.82 3.84
N VAL A 541 12.01 48.55 3.71
CA VAL A 541 13.11 49.42 4.11
C VAL A 541 14.08 49.55 2.95
N LEU A 542 14.54 50.76 2.69
CA LEU A 542 15.55 51.06 1.67
C LEU A 542 16.91 51.22 2.36
N ASP A 543 17.91 50.45 1.94
CA ASP A 543 19.31 50.59 2.36
C ASP A 543 20.18 50.81 1.12
N GLY A 544 20.65 52.05 0.95
CA GLY A 544 21.25 52.52 -0.31
C GLY A 544 20.25 52.48 -1.47
N ASP A 545 20.61 51.79 -2.55
CA ASP A 545 19.73 51.56 -3.72
C ASP A 545 19.01 50.21 -3.66
N ILE A 546 19.17 49.43 -2.58
CA ILE A 546 18.63 48.08 -2.46
C ILE A 546 17.41 48.08 -1.53
N MET A 547 16.30 47.53 -2.02
CA MET A 547 15.05 47.41 -1.27
C MET A 547 15.00 46.11 -0.46
N TYR A 548 14.59 46.20 0.80
CA TYR A 548 14.40 45.05 1.69
C TYR A 548 12.97 44.98 2.20
N LYS A 549 12.41 43.77 2.27
CA LYS A 549 11.16 43.47 2.98
C LYS A 549 11.46 43.07 4.42
N LYS A 550 10.85 43.76 5.36
CA LYS A 550 10.92 43.52 6.80
C LYS A 550 9.90 42.47 7.21
N ARG A 551 10.37 41.38 7.82
CA ARG A 551 9.49 40.41 8.48
C ARG A 551 9.15 40.81 9.91
N LYS A 552 8.13 40.16 10.48
CA LYS A 552 7.71 40.34 11.88
C LYS A 552 8.81 39.99 12.89
N ASP A 553 9.77 39.15 12.50
CA ASP A 553 10.96 38.76 13.26
C ASP A 553 12.16 39.73 13.10
N GLN A 554 11.95 40.89 12.44
CA GLN A 554 12.96 41.90 12.10
C GLN A 554 14.02 41.44 11.09
N VAL A 555 13.90 40.26 10.47
CA VAL A 555 14.79 39.83 9.40
C VAL A 555 14.46 40.59 8.11
N LEU A 556 15.50 41.09 7.45
CA LEU A 556 15.41 41.81 6.18
C LEU A 556 15.63 40.84 5.01
N LEU A 557 14.70 40.82 4.06
CA LEU A 557 14.81 40.04 2.82
C LEU A 557 14.99 40.97 1.63
N ARG A 558 16.06 40.79 0.86
CA ARG A 558 16.34 41.57 -0.35
C ARG A 558 15.24 41.35 -1.38
N CYS A 559 14.67 42.43 -1.87
CA CYS A 559 13.70 42.38 -2.96
C CYS A 559 14.43 42.14 -4.28
N VAL A 560 13.92 41.18 -5.05
CA VAL A 560 14.52 40.69 -6.29
C VAL A 560 13.58 41.00 -7.44
N ASP A 561 14.12 41.35 -8.61
CA ASP A 561 13.36 41.52 -9.84
C ASP A 561 13.08 40.18 -10.54
N ALA A 562 12.32 40.20 -11.64
CA ALA A 562 11.95 38.98 -12.35
C ALA A 562 13.13 38.24 -13.00
N VAL A 563 14.18 38.97 -13.40
CA VAL A 563 15.36 38.39 -14.08
C VAL A 563 16.24 37.67 -13.06
N GLU A 564 16.55 38.34 -11.95
CA GLU A 564 17.29 37.76 -10.85
C GLU A 564 16.51 36.61 -10.18
N ALA A 565 15.18 36.71 -10.06
CA ALA A 565 14.36 35.64 -9.49
C ALA A 565 14.48 34.33 -10.30
N LYS A 566 14.51 34.42 -11.63
CA LYS A 566 14.70 33.26 -12.51
C LYS A 566 16.07 32.60 -12.30
N LEU A 567 17.14 33.39 -12.16
CA LEU A 567 18.48 32.87 -11.89
C LEU A 567 18.56 32.16 -10.53
N ILE A 568 17.93 32.73 -9.50
CA ILE A 568 17.87 32.12 -8.16
C ILE A 568 17.10 30.78 -8.20
N LEU A 569 16.01 30.70 -8.96
CA LEU A 569 15.25 29.46 -9.14
C LEU A 569 16.11 28.37 -9.80
N GLU A 570 16.81 28.71 -10.89
CA GLU A 570 17.74 27.81 -11.58
C GLU A 570 18.87 27.34 -10.66
N GLU A 571 19.49 28.24 -9.89
CA GLU A 571 20.59 27.90 -9.00
C GLU A 571 20.16 27.03 -7.81
N VAL A 572 19.04 27.33 -7.16
CA VAL A 572 18.57 26.56 -6.00
C VAL A 572 18.02 25.19 -6.43
N HIS A 573 17.42 25.09 -7.61
CA HIS A 573 16.76 23.87 -8.07
C HIS A 573 17.66 22.96 -8.90
N GLU A 574 18.46 23.52 -9.83
CA GLU A 574 19.20 22.78 -10.86
C GLU A 574 20.72 22.77 -10.66
N SER A 575 21.26 23.43 -9.63
CA SER A 575 22.70 23.37 -9.33
C SER A 575 23.18 21.94 -9.00
N VAL A 576 24.50 21.75 -9.00
CA VAL A 576 25.16 20.49 -8.62
C VAL A 576 24.79 20.03 -7.20
N CYS A 577 24.36 20.97 -6.35
CA CYS A 577 23.86 20.71 -5.00
C CYS A 577 22.33 20.93 -4.87
N GLY A 578 21.62 21.05 -5.98
CA GLY A 578 20.17 21.25 -6.02
C GLY A 578 19.43 20.08 -5.39
N THR A 579 18.54 20.38 -4.45
CA THR A 579 17.83 19.36 -3.65
C THR A 579 16.57 18.82 -4.33
N HIS A 580 16.22 19.33 -5.52
CA HIS A 580 14.95 19.04 -6.22
C HIS A 580 13.73 19.07 -5.26
N ALA A 581 13.77 19.97 -4.28
CA ALA A 581 12.75 20.07 -3.26
C ALA A 581 11.41 20.53 -3.86
N ASN A 582 10.31 20.20 -3.18
CA ASN A 582 8.98 20.68 -3.56
C ASN A 582 8.93 22.23 -3.55
N GLY A 583 8.07 22.81 -4.38
CA GLY A 583 8.02 24.27 -4.58
C GLY A 583 7.88 25.08 -3.29
N PHE A 584 7.14 24.56 -2.31
CA PHE A 584 6.99 25.21 -0.99
C PHE A 584 8.27 25.20 -0.16
N THR A 585 9.01 24.08 -0.17
CA THR A 585 10.29 23.96 0.54
C THR A 585 11.35 24.82 -0.13
N MET A 586 11.33 24.89 -1.46
CA MET A 586 12.20 25.75 -2.24
C MET A 586 11.97 27.23 -1.91
N ALA A 587 10.72 27.69 -1.87
CA ALA A 587 10.40 29.07 -1.48
C ALA A 587 10.91 29.40 -0.08
N ARG A 588 10.74 28.49 0.89
CA ARG A 588 11.29 28.65 2.25
C ARG A 588 12.80 28.70 2.28
N GLN A 589 13.48 27.91 1.45
CA GLN A 589 14.93 27.90 1.35
C GLN A 589 15.46 29.22 0.77
N ILE A 590 14.82 29.74 -0.28
CA ILE A 590 15.15 31.04 -0.88
C ILE A 590 14.95 32.19 0.11
N MET A 591 13.84 32.15 0.87
CA MET A 591 13.61 33.10 1.96
C MET A 591 14.67 33.00 3.07
N ARG A 592 15.20 31.81 3.37
CA ARG A 592 16.31 31.63 4.34
C ARG A 592 17.64 32.17 3.81
N PHE A 593 17.85 32.17 2.50
CA PHE A 593 18.99 32.83 1.86
C PHE A 593 18.86 34.35 1.80
N GLY A 594 17.71 34.90 2.22
CA GLY A 594 17.52 36.34 2.36
C GLY A 594 16.89 37.01 1.14
N TYR A 595 16.27 36.27 0.21
CA TYR A 595 15.65 36.85 -1.00
C TYR A 595 14.12 36.86 -0.93
N TYR A 596 13.50 37.81 -1.64
CA TYR A 596 12.05 37.95 -1.73
C TYR A 596 11.54 38.57 -3.04
N TRP A 597 10.44 38.03 -3.57
CA TRP A 597 9.58 38.68 -4.56
C TRP A 597 8.13 38.25 -4.34
N ALA A 598 7.17 39.02 -4.90
CA ALA A 598 5.74 38.88 -4.58
C ALA A 598 5.16 37.50 -4.94
N THR A 599 5.54 36.96 -6.10
CA THR A 599 5.03 35.69 -6.68
C THR A 599 5.88 34.47 -6.32
N MET A 600 6.88 34.61 -5.44
CA MET A 600 7.89 33.57 -5.18
C MET A 600 7.35 32.17 -4.91
N GLU A 601 6.32 32.02 -4.08
CA GLU A 601 5.76 30.70 -3.78
C GLU A 601 5.12 30.07 -5.03
N GLY A 602 4.37 30.87 -5.81
CA GLY A 602 3.77 30.44 -7.08
C GLY A 602 4.83 30.09 -8.12
N ASP A 603 5.84 30.93 -8.28
CA ASP A 603 6.94 30.71 -9.23
C ASP A 603 7.73 29.46 -8.88
N CYS A 604 8.00 29.22 -7.59
CA CYS A 604 8.67 28.01 -7.13
C CYS A 604 7.86 26.74 -7.47
N ILE A 605 6.55 26.76 -7.25
CA ILE A 605 5.65 25.64 -7.56
C ILE A 605 5.60 25.40 -9.07
N ASN A 606 5.41 26.46 -9.85
CA ASN A 606 5.36 26.38 -11.31
C ASN A 606 6.67 25.89 -11.91
N TYR A 607 7.81 26.30 -11.36
CA TYR A 607 9.12 25.84 -11.78
C TYR A 607 9.32 24.34 -11.50
N THR A 608 8.99 23.87 -10.29
CA THR A 608 9.05 22.43 -9.95
C THR A 608 8.11 21.59 -10.82
N LYS A 609 6.92 22.11 -11.17
CA LYS A 609 5.99 21.44 -12.09
C LYS A 609 6.56 21.30 -13.52
N LYS A 610 7.30 22.29 -14.00
CA LYS A 610 7.95 22.27 -15.33
C LYS A 610 9.22 21.42 -15.36
N CYS A 611 9.85 21.17 -14.21
CA CYS A 611 11.11 20.41 -14.13
C CYS A 611 10.91 18.92 -14.48
N HIS A 612 11.56 18.48 -15.57
CA HIS A 612 11.47 17.11 -16.06
C HIS A 612 11.89 16.05 -15.03
N LYS A 613 12.97 16.29 -14.28
CA LYS A 613 13.45 15.39 -13.22
C LYS A 613 12.40 15.23 -12.11
N CYS A 614 11.81 16.34 -11.65
CA CYS A 614 10.76 16.29 -10.63
C CYS A 614 9.48 15.60 -11.11
N GLN A 615 9.14 15.70 -12.40
CA GLN A 615 7.98 14.99 -12.97
C GLN A 615 8.21 13.48 -13.13
N ILE A 616 9.43 13.04 -13.42
CA ILE A 616 9.77 11.61 -13.50
C ILE A 616 9.78 10.96 -12.11
N TYR A 617 10.41 11.62 -11.13
CA TYR A 617 10.65 11.05 -9.80
C TYR A 617 9.61 11.45 -8.74
N GLY A 618 8.56 12.17 -9.13
CA GLY A 618 7.47 12.57 -8.23
C GLY A 618 6.62 11.38 -7.78
N ASP A 619 6.20 11.38 -6.51
CA ASP A 619 5.27 10.39 -5.96
C ASP A 619 3.93 10.45 -6.71
N LYS A 620 3.64 9.46 -7.57
CA LYS A 620 2.33 9.33 -8.21
C LYS A 620 1.36 8.64 -7.25
N ILE A 621 0.62 9.42 -6.48
CA ILE A 621 -0.28 8.95 -5.40
C ILE A 621 -1.48 8.13 -5.95
N HIS A 622 -1.85 8.32 -7.22
CA HIS A 622 -3.00 7.64 -7.86
C HIS A 622 -2.63 6.56 -8.89
N THR A 623 -1.36 6.16 -8.99
CA THR A 623 -0.99 5.05 -9.88
C THR A 623 -1.11 3.73 -9.12
N GLN A 624 -1.75 2.72 -9.72
CA GLN A 624 -1.81 1.39 -9.13
C GLN A 624 -0.39 0.87 -8.86
N PRO A 625 -0.15 0.19 -7.71
CA PRO A 625 1.20 -0.16 -7.28
C PRO A 625 1.99 -1.06 -8.25
N SER A 626 1.32 -1.78 -9.16
CA SER A 626 1.88 -2.61 -10.24
C SER A 626 0.75 -3.09 -11.16
N PRO A 627 0.96 -3.29 -12.48
CA PRO A 627 0.11 -4.18 -13.26
C PRO A 627 0.20 -5.61 -12.69
N LEU A 628 -0.91 -6.33 -12.62
CA LEU A 628 -0.92 -7.75 -12.29
C LEU A 628 -0.27 -8.54 -13.43
N TYR A 629 0.99 -8.96 -13.24
CA TYR A 629 1.64 -9.88 -14.17
C TYR A 629 1.29 -11.31 -13.78
N VAL A 630 0.66 -12.04 -14.70
CA VAL A 630 0.48 -13.49 -14.61
C VAL A 630 1.87 -14.14 -14.55
N MET A 631 2.08 -14.99 -13.54
CA MET A 631 3.31 -15.76 -13.38
C MET A 631 3.53 -16.66 -14.60
N THR A 632 4.44 -16.27 -15.50
CA THR A 632 5.01 -17.21 -16.46
C THR A 632 6.15 -17.95 -15.76
N SER A 633 5.93 -19.24 -15.51
CA SER A 633 6.94 -20.18 -15.01
C SER A 633 8.17 -20.16 -15.94
N PRO A 634 9.40 -20.03 -15.43
CA PRO A 634 10.57 -19.81 -16.27
C PRO A 634 11.18 -21.06 -16.91
N TRP A 635 10.68 -22.28 -16.69
CA TRP A 635 11.25 -23.46 -17.36
C TRP A 635 10.23 -24.54 -17.78
N PRO A 636 10.36 -25.08 -19.01
CA PRO A 636 9.56 -26.19 -19.52
C PRO A 636 10.02 -27.52 -18.88
N PHE A 637 9.12 -28.50 -18.83
CA PHE A 637 9.33 -29.91 -18.40
C PHE A 637 9.01 -30.31 -16.94
N SER A 638 8.00 -29.73 -16.28
CA SER A 638 7.55 -30.20 -14.95
C SER A 638 6.29 -31.09 -14.94
N MET A 639 5.68 -31.44 -16.07
CA MET A 639 4.50 -32.34 -16.07
C MET A 639 4.64 -33.48 -17.09
N TRP A 640 4.35 -34.69 -16.61
CA TRP A 640 4.14 -35.87 -17.45
C TRP A 640 2.70 -35.82 -17.98
N GLY A 641 2.53 -35.98 -19.28
CA GLY A 641 1.24 -36.27 -19.91
C GLY A 641 0.98 -37.78 -19.91
N MET A 642 -0.22 -38.17 -19.51
CA MET A 642 -0.80 -39.46 -19.88
C MET A 642 -2.06 -39.19 -20.68
N ASP A 643 -2.12 -39.84 -21.83
CA ASP A 643 -3.13 -39.70 -22.86
C ASP A 643 -4.14 -40.85 -22.71
N VAL A 644 -5.42 -40.56 -22.45
CA VAL A 644 -6.54 -41.52 -22.58
C VAL A 644 -7.82 -40.81 -23.02
N ILE A 645 -7.99 -40.73 -24.34
CA ILE A 645 -9.18 -41.00 -25.18
C ILE A 645 -10.59 -41.01 -24.48
N ASP A 646 -11.36 -39.93 -24.71
CA ASP A 646 -12.81 -39.76 -25.07
C ASP A 646 -13.96 -40.49 -24.30
N GLN A 647 -15.24 -40.07 -24.21
CA GLN A 647 -16.09 -39.03 -24.87
C GLN A 647 -17.41 -38.76 -24.07
N TYR A 648 -17.81 -37.48 -23.95
CA TYR A 648 -19.15 -36.83 -23.77
C TYR A 648 -20.38 -37.56 -23.14
N HIS A 649 -21.05 -36.94 -22.14
CA HIS A 649 -22.32 -36.15 -22.25
C HIS A 649 -23.13 -36.02 -20.93
N ARG A 650 -24.08 -35.07 -20.94
CA ARG A 650 -24.91 -34.53 -19.85
C ARG A 650 -25.94 -35.51 -19.26
N LYS A 651 -26.30 -35.25 -17.99
CA LYS A 651 -27.56 -35.58 -17.28
C LYS A 651 -28.05 -37.03 -17.38
N LEU A 652 -27.97 -37.78 -16.28
CA LEU A 652 -29.13 -38.43 -15.64
C LEU A 652 -28.72 -39.17 -14.36
N GLN A 653 -29.67 -39.14 -13.45
CA GLN A 653 -29.79 -39.85 -12.17
C GLN A 653 -29.69 -41.38 -12.37
N MET A 654 -28.90 -42.08 -11.55
CA MET A 654 -29.28 -43.30 -10.80
C MET A 654 -28.06 -44.07 -10.29
N ASP A 655 -28.29 -44.71 -9.14
CA ASP A 655 -27.44 -45.65 -8.41
C ASP A 655 -26.81 -46.76 -9.27
N ILE A 656 -25.68 -47.29 -8.79
CA ILE A 656 -25.43 -48.71 -8.44
C ILE A 656 -23.94 -49.03 -8.55
N GLY A 657 -23.37 -49.51 -7.45
CA GLY A 657 -22.63 -50.78 -7.43
C GLY A 657 -21.17 -50.80 -7.89
N LEU A 658 -20.30 -50.96 -6.89
CA LEU A 658 -19.09 -51.79 -6.92
C LEU A 658 -19.08 -52.91 -7.99
N SER A 659 -17.97 -53.04 -8.73
CA SER A 659 -17.17 -54.28 -8.78
C SER A 659 -15.95 -54.14 -9.69
N LEU A 660 -14.76 -54.28 -9.08
CA LEU A 660 -13.57 -55.03 -9.52
C LEU A 660 -13.53 -55.51 -10.99
N TRP A 661 -12.46 -55.17 -11.69
CA TRP A 661 -11.34 -56.07 -12.03
C TRP A 661 -10.05 -55.24 -12.21
#